data_AF-A0A2G8LH68-F1
#
_entry.id   AF-A0A2G8LH68-F1
#
_cell.length_a   1.000
_cell.length_b   1.000
_cell.length_c   1.000
_cell.angle_alpha   90.00
_cell.angle_beta   90.00
_cell.angle_gamma   90.00
#
_symmetry.space_group_name_H-M   'P 1'
#
loop_
_entity.id
_entity.type
_entity.pdbx_description
1 polymer ?
#
loop_
_entity_poly.entity_id
_entity_poly.type
_entity_poly.pdbx_seq_one_letter_code
_entity_poly.pdbx_strand_id
1 'polypeptide(L)'
;MIDCKCLLTTDPGWVNALQISCLLGQIELEGKRPPLMTSGRSLPSFKSYDTSLMAGGYVAGRFLTGIRPQEYFFHCMAGREGLIDTAVKTSRSGYLQRCIVKHLEGLLVNYDLTVRDSDSSIIQFSYGEDGLDISQTPFLKQEFFNFLMENDKVNNYQNMDSKPEGHLSSKKAEKIFKKVKKWRQKRQARDRYRSGFVDFSEGKMTPLVEEFKQKSPKDSTTQSYRKAKQSLIDSWRACSDKESYEKAYTPCPDPAHCQLRPNQNFGAVSERMNSLIEDYLSEFPERPCSDGEQDWSRDNFKQLIYQKYRKSLCEPGEAVGLLAAQSIGEPSTQMTLNTFHFAGRGEMNVTLGIPRLREILMVASKNIKTPGMTVPVKDNKKAHRRANKLCHRLSKLVLADVLEDVNVWESYLVQKASSHYVVYKIRVGLLPKEDYKVDVSLEPALVLRLMERKFFAQLRMAIQSKIRDLQSMKVFRAQNLVNNSKKDKSSSGQDEDEGDDNMEDEEELVEEEADEKEEAEEQDRGQITTMTMMMMIMKTKRTMITMEWVMGRYAECALHHGKACISMTGDELVGEKQVDDEEEDASKDEDRAEERSSDGESNEQESKQPSTRKMLKQPTESEGSTAGCDASSSGIQRCILADDKGKKLLQTEGVNLKELYKYDHILELFKMYTNDVHAMAHTFGIEAACRVLVKEITDVFNVYGIAVDRRHLSLIADYMTYDGHYKPFSRMGLETNPSTIQKMTFESCMSVLRKATLQGTQDDLQSPSARLVLGRVVSGGTGCFDVLSSMF
;
A
#
# COMPACT_ATOMS: atom_id res chain seq x y z
N MET A 1 15.44 35.13 20.16
CA MET A 1 15.05 33.90 20.86
C MET A 1 15.21 34.16 22.34
N ILE A 2 14.12 34.08 23.11
CA ILE A 2 14.18 34.13 24.58
C ILE A 2 13.59 32.79 25.04
N ASP A 3 14.39 32.01 25.77
CA ASP A 3 13.92 30.78 26.40
C ASP A 3 12.98 31.14 27.55
N CYS A 4 11.70 30.82 27.40
CA CYS A 4 10.71 30.89 28.47
C CYS A 4 10.19 29.49 28.82
N LYS A 5 11.06 28.67 29.43
CA LYS A 5 10.60 27.54 30.25
C LYS A 5 10.30 28.04 31.66
N CYS A 6 9.31 27.40 32.30
CA CYS A 6 8.84 27.63 33.67
C CYS A 6 8.03 28.92 33.92
N LEU A 7 6.70 28.81 33.84
CA LEU A 7 5.76 29.02 34.97
C LEU A 7 4.31 28.71 34.53
N LEU A 8 3.47 28.26 35.49
CA LEU A 8 2.04 27.92 35.37
C LEU A 8 1.69 26.60 34.64
N THR A 9 1.86 25.49 35.37
CA THR A 9 1.33 24.15 35.05
C THR A 9 -0.06 23.92 35.69
N THR A 10 -1.08 24.68 35.24
CA THR A 10 -2.50 24.49 35.63
C THR A 10 -3.47 24.81 34.48
N ASP A 11 -3.02 24.60 33.24
CA ASP A 11 -3.68 24.95 31.96
C ASP A 11 -4.00 26.44 31.73
N PRO A 12 -4.09 26.92 30.47
CA PRO A 12 -3.94 26.22 29.19
C PRO A 12 -2.58 26.43 28.49
N GLY A 13 -2.34 25.71 27.40
CA GLY A 13 -1.09 25.80 26.63
C GLY A 13 -0.76 27.20 26.08
N TRP A 14 0.53 27.46 25.86
CA TRP A 14 1.10 28.77 25.45
C TRP A 14 0.39 29.46 24.28
N VAL A 15 -0.16 28.70 23.32
CA VAL A 15 -0.93 29.22 22.19
C VAL A 15 -2.16 30.01 22.67
N ASN A 16 -2.89 29.50 23.66
CA ASN A 16 -4.12 30.14 24.14
C ASN A 16 -3.79 31.47 24.84
N ALA A 17 -2.72 31.51 25.63
CA ALA A 17 -2.22 32.75 26.24
C ALA A 17 -1.84 33.80 25.17
N LEU A 18 -1.22 33.36 24.06
CA LEU A 18 -0.86 34.22 22.93
C LEU A 18 -2.08 34.71 22.14
N GLN A 19 -3.11 33.87 21.93
CA GLN A 19 -4.35 34.26 21.26
C GLN A 19 -5.20 35.25 22.09
N ILE A 20 -5.16 35.13 23.42
CA ILE A 20 -5.81 36.09 24.32
C ILE A 20 -5.09 37.44 24.30
N SER A 21 -3.75 37.43 24.42
CA SER A 21 -2.95 38.64 24.70
C SER A 21 -2.37 39.33 23.46
N CYS A 22 -2.05 38.60 22.38
CA CYS A 22 -1.35 39.11 21.20
C CYS A 22 -2.24 39.17 19.95
N LEU A 23 -2.59 38.01 19.36
CA LEU A 23 -3.38 37.89 18.12
C LEU A 23 -3.85 36.44 17.91
N LEU A 24 -4.97 36.23 17.22
CA LEU A 24 -5.47 34.89 16.87
C LEU A 24 -4.62 34.20 15.79
N GLY A 25 -4.22 34.94 14.74
CA GLY A 25 -3.36 34.44 13.66
C GLY A 25 -4.11 34.04 12.39
N GLN A 26 -3.48 33.21 11.56
CA GLN A 26 -4.11 32.68 10.35
C GLN A 26 -5.19 31.66 10.73
N ILE A 27 -6.39 31.84 10.19
CA ILE A 27 -7.42 30.79 10.21
C ILE A 27 -7.18 29.85 9.03
N GLU A 28 -7.12 28.55 9.31
CA GLU A 28 -7.01 27.49 8.32
C GLU A 28 -8.30 26.65 8.36
N LEU A 29 -8.79 26.25 7.19
CA LEU A 29 -9.91 25.32 7.00
C LEU A 29 -9.39 24.18 6.11
N GLU A 30 -9.48 22.92 6.55
CA GLU A 30 -8.96 21.73 5.87
C GLU A 30 -7.48 21.83 5.46
N GLY A 31 -6.66 22.54 6.24
CA GLY A 31 -5.25 22.84 5.91
C GLY A 31 -5.06 23.86 4.78
N LYS A 32 -6.14 24.50 4.31
CA LYS A 32 -6.16 25.57 3.32
C LYS A 32 -6.58 26.88 3.99
N ARG A 33 -6.52 28.00 3.24
CA ARG A 33 -7.12 29.28 3.66
C ARG A 33 -8.62 29.29 3.37
N PRO A 34 -9.41 30.19 3.99
CA PRO A 34 -10.84 30.29 3.72
C PRO A 34 -11.16 30.38 2.22
N PRO A 35 -12.16 29.62 1.73
CA PRO A 35 -12.43 29.50 0.30
C PRO A 35 -12.93 30.82 -0.30
N LEU A 36 -12.67 30.99 -1.60
CA LEU A 36 -13.22 32.08 -2.38
C LEU A 36 -14.54 31.66 -3.03
N MET A 37 -15.53 32.53 -2.99
CA MET A 37 -16.76 32.42 -3.78
C MET A 37 -16.44 32.50 -5.28
N THR A 38 -17.34 32.03 -6.15
CA THR A 38 -17.22 32.09 -7.62
C THR A 38 -16.99 33.52 -8.17
N SER A 39 -17.34 34.55 -7.40
CA SER A 39 -17.07 35.97 -7.69
C SER A 39 -15.64 36.43 -7.38
N GLY A 40 -14.76 35.52 -6.94
CA GLY A 40 -13.39 35.78 -6.51
C GLY A 40 -13.26 36.44 -5.14
N ARG A 41 -14.33 36.45 -4.31
CA ARG A 41 -14.37 37.12 -3.00
C ARG A 41 -14.40 36.11 -1.87
N SER A 42 -13.71 36.37 -0.77
CA SER A 42 -13.83 35.58 0.47
C SER A 42 -15.03 36.01 1.32
N LEU A 43 -15.35 37.31 1.37
CA LEU A 43 -16.59 37.84 1.93
C LEU A 43 -17.17 38.95 1.03
N PRO A 44 -18.49 39.23 1.08
CA PRO A 44 -19.11 40.33 0.35
C PRO A 44 -18.51 41.72 0.63
N SER A 45 -17.88 41.89 1.79
CA SER A 45 -17.19 43.10 2.24
C SER A 45 -15.82 43.33 1.61
N PHE A 46 -15.18 42.30 1.05
CA PHE A 46 -13.90 42.40 0.34
C PHE A 46 -14.09 42.59 -1.16
N LYS A 47 -13.05 43.09 -1.82
CA LYS A 47 -13.00 43.19 -3.29
C LYS A 47 -12.77 41.80 -3.89
N SER A 48 -13.14 41.63 -5.17
CA SER A 48 -12.80 40.41 -5.91
C SER A 48 -11.28 40.32 -6.06
N TYR A 49 -10.70 39.17 -5.72
CA TYR A 49 -9.27 38.87 -5.72
C TYR A 49 -8.44 39.85 -4.86
N ASP A 50 -8.99 40.25 -3.70
CA ASP A 50 -8.29 41.07 -2.71
C ASP A 50 -7.09 40.30 -2.11
N THR A 51 -5.88 40.85 -2.29
CA THR A 51 -4.61 40.23 -1.84
C THR A 51 -4.26 40.54 -0.39
N SER A 52 -5.11 41.24 0.35
CA SER A 52 -4.86 41.56 1.76
C SER A 52 -4.94 40.33 2.67
N LEU A 53 -4.11 40.33 3.72
CA LEU A 53 -4.03 39.22 4.68
C LEU A 53 -5.38 38.92 5.35
N MET A 54 -6.17 39.97 5.69
CA MET A 54 -7.50 39.78 6.27
C MET A 54 -8.49 39.16 5.29
N ALA A 55 -8.43 39.48 3.99
CA ALA A 55 -9.26 38.83 2.99
C ALA A 55 -8.92 37.33 2.85
N GLY A 56 -7.66 36.96 3.12
CA GLY A 56 -7.18 35.58 3.19
C GLY A 56 -7.36 34.88 4.55
N GLY A 57 -8.15 35.42 5.48
CA GLY A 57 -8.45 34.78 6.77
C GLY A 57 -7.43 35.00 7.89
N TYR A 58 -6.50 35.93 7.75
CA TYR A 58 -5.59 36.31 8.84
C TYR A 58 -6.26 37.26 9.84
N VAL A 59 -6.42 36.83 11.09
CA VAL A 59 -6.98 37.62 12.19
C VAL A 59 -5.87 38.27 12.99
N ALA A 60 -5.76 39.59 12.86
CA ALA A 60 -4.82 40.42 13.60
C ALA A 60 -5.39 40.84 14.98
N GLY A 61 -6.71 40.75 15.16
CA GLY A 61 -7.35 40.94 16.46
C GLY A 61 -7.00 39.84 17.48
N ARG A 62 -7.31 40.11 18.75
CA ARG A 62 -7.06 39.26 19.93
C ARG A 62 -8.27 39.27 20.85
N PHE A 63 -8.49 38.21 21.62
CA PHE A 63 -9.69 38.13 22.46
C PHE A 63 -9.79 39.26 23.48
N LEU A 64 -8.68 39.74 24.06
CA LEU A 64 -8.68 40.81 25.06
C LEU A 64 -9.25 42.15 24.55
N THR A 65 -9.08 42.48 23.27
CA THR A 65 -9.58 43.74 22.67
C THR A 65 -10.75 43.55 21.71
N GLY A 66 -11.22 42.30 21.57
CA GLY A 66 -12.17 41.91 20.53
C GLY A 66 -11.55 41.78 19.14
N ILE A 67 -12.32 41.15 18.24
CA ILE A 67 -11.99 40.89 16.83
C ILE A 67 -13.02 41.58 15.92
N ARG A 68 -12.62 41.99 14.71
CA ARG A 68 -13.50 42.72 13.78
C ARG A 68 -14.61 41.82 13.22
N PRO A 69 -15.75 42.35 12.74
CA PRO A 69 -16.84 41.52 12.20
C PRO A 69 -16.43 40.59 11.06
N GLN A 70 -15.49 41.00 10.19
CA GLN A 70 -14.96 40.16 9.12
C GLN A 70 -14.09 39.02 9.67
N GLU A 71 -13.22 39.33 10.63
CA GLU A 71 -12.36 38.37 11.33
C GLU A 71 -13.18 37.36 12.16
N TYR A 72 -14.22 37.85 12.83
CA TYR A 72 -15.16 37.07 13.63
C TYR A 72 -15.84 35.98 12.79
N PHE A 73 -16.28 36.31 11.57
CA PHE A 73 -16.92 35.34 10.69
C PHE A 73 -15.96 34.21 10.28
N PHE A 74 -14.72 34.52 9.91
CA PHE A 74 -13.70 33.49 9.64
C PHE A 74 -13.37 32.66 10.89
N HIS A 75 -13.31 33.28 12.06
CA HIS A 75 -13.10 32.55 13.32
C HIS A 75 -14.25 31.57 13.62
N CYS A 76 -15.50 31.97 13.38
CA CYS A 76 -16.67 31.09 13.48
C CYS A 76 -16.64 29.92 12.49
N MET A 77 -16.06 30.08 11.29
CA MET A 77 -15.92 28.98 10.32
C MET A 77 -15.04 27.86 10.89
N ALA A 78 -13.85 28.18 11.37
CA ALA A 78 -12.95 27.18 11.98
C ALA A 78 -13.50 26.60 13.29
N GLY A 79 -14.21 27.41 14.09
CA GLY A 79 -14.92 26.91 15.28
C GLY A 79 -16.00 25.88 14.93
N ARG A 80 -16.71 26.07 13.81
CA ARG A 80 -17.72 25.12 13.33
C ARG A 80 -17.12 23.86 12.71
N GLU A 81 -16.00 23.99 12.01
CA GLU A 81 -15.28 22.86 11.41
C GLU A 81 -14.89 21.82 12.46
N GLY A 82 -14.26 22.22 13.57
CA GLY A 82 -13.90 21.32 14.67
C GLY A 82 -15.11 20.61 15.31
N LEU A 83 -16.28 21.25 15.34
CA LEU A 83 -17.53 20.64 15.82
C LEU A 83 -18.07 19.59 14.85
N ILE A 84 -18.05 19.87 13.54
CA ILE A 84 -18.46 18.92 12.50
C ILE A 84 -17.55 17.70 12.51
N ASP A 85 -16.24 17.91 12.60
CA ASP A 85 -15.25 16.82 12.68
C ASP A 85 -15.46 15.93 13.91
N THR A 86 -15.77 16.53 15.05
CA THR A 86 -16.10 15.80 16.28
C THR A 86 -17.37 14.96 16.09
N ALA A 87 -18.39 15.48 15.41
CA ALA A 87 -19.63 14.73 15.14
C ALA A 87 -19.42 13.57 14.16
N VAL A 88 -18.69 13.78 13.06
CA VAL A 88 -18.55 12.77 11.98
C VAL A 88 -17.48 11.72 12.28
N LYS A 89 -16.37 12.08 12.92
CA LYS A 89 -15.21 11.17 13.05
C LYS A 89 -15.30 10.23 14.25
N THR A 90 -16.06 10.57 15.29
CA THR A 90 -16.14 9.80 16.55
C THR A 90 -16.77 8.42 16.39
N SER A 91 -17.83 8.28 15.59
CA SER A 91 -18.48 6.99 15.29
C SER A 91 -17.50 5.98 14.67
N ARG A 92 -16.64 6.46 13.76
CA ARG A 92 -15.69 5.64 12.98
C ARG A 92 -14.64 4.95 13.86
N SER A 93 -14.19 5.58 14.95
CA SER A 93 -13.28 4.95 15.93
C SER A 93 -13.96 3.89 16.80
N GLY A 94 -15.21 4.11 17.22
CA GLY A 94 -15.95 3.17 18.06
C GLY A 94 -16.23 1.84 17.35
N TYR A 95 -16.63 1.90 16.08
CA TYR A 95 -16.81 0.70 15.26
C TYR A 95 -15.50 -0.09 15.08
N LEU A 96 -14.39 0.60 14.78
CA LEU A 96 -13.06 -0.01 14.66
C LEU A 96 -12.67 -0.77 15.95
N GLN A 97 -12.89 -0.16 17.12
CA GLN A 97 -12.62 -0.80 18.41
C GLN A 97 -13.50 -2.05 18.63
N ARG A 98 -14.81 -1.98 18.34
CA ARG A 98 -15.74 -3.13 18.42
C ARG A 98 -15.25 -4.30 17.58
N CYS A 99 -14.86 -4.05 16.33
CA CYS A 99 -14.39 -5.09 15.41
C CYS A 99 -13.14 -5.80 15.93
N ILE A 100 -12.14 -5.05 16.41
CA ILE A 100 -10.90 -5.63 16.94
C ILE A 100 -11.19 -6.41 18.24
N VAL A 101 -11.97 -5.83 19.17
CA VAL A 101 -12.38 -6.51 20.42
C VAL A 101 -13.07 -7.85 20.13
N LYS A 102 -14.01 -7.90 19.17
CA LYS A 102 -14.77 -9.13 18.86
C LYS A 102 -13.97 -10.26 18.23
N HIS A 103 -12.82 -9.95 17.62
CA HIS A 103 -11.89 -10.98 17.13
C HIS A 103 -10.89 -11.41 18.21
N LEU A 104 -10.37 -10.46 19.00
CA LEU A 104 -9.32 -10.72 19.98
C LEU A 104 -9.82 -11.12 21.38
N GLU A 105 -11.14 -11.16 21.61
CA GLU A 105 -11.71 -11.49 22.93
C GLU A 105 -11.28 -12.87 23.46
N GLY A 106 -11.03 -13.83 22.58
CA GLY A 106 -10.58 -15.17 22.93
C GLY A 106 -9.09 -15.30 23.23
N LEU A 107 -8.26 -14.25 22.99
CA LEU A 107 -6.81 -14.33 23.15
C LEU A 107 -6.36 -14.16 24.60
N LEU A 108 -5.89 -15.26 25.17
CA LEU A 108 -5.46 -15.37 26.57
C LEU A 108 -4.01 -15.88 26.66
N VAL A 109 -3.31 -15.53 27.74
CA VAL A 109 -2.02 -16.17 28.10
C VAL A 109 -2.28 -17.49 28.81
N ASN A 110 -1.78 -18.60 28.30
CA ASN A 110 -1.92 -19.92 28.93
C ASN A 110 -0.82 -20.19 29.98
N TYR A 111 -1.01 -21.22 30.82
CA TYR A 111 -0.04 -21.64 31.85
C TYR A 111 1.34 -22.08 31.32
N ASP A 112 1.48 -22.32 30.01
CA ASP A 112 2.76 -22.57 29.35
C ASP A 112 3.47 -21.29 28.84
N LEU A 113 2.87 -20.12 29.09
CA LEU A 113 3.24 -18.77 28.64
C LEU A 113 3.06 -18.51 27.13
N THR A 114 2.35 -19.41 26.41
CA THR A 114 1.90 -19.16 25.03
C THR A 114 0.63 -18.31 25.04
N VAL A 115 0.41 -17.53 23.98
CA VAL A 115 -0.85 -16.80 23.75
C VAL A 115 -1.71 -17.62 22.79
N ARG A 116 -2.94 -17.94 23.20
CA ARG A 116 -3.85 -18.80 22.45
C ARG A 116 -5.23 -18.18 22.31
N ASP A 117 -5.92 -18.52 21.23
CA ASP A 117 -7.36 -18.24 21.08
C ASP A 117 -8.18 -19.32 21.82
N SER A 118 -9.48 -19.06 21.95
CA SER A 118 -10.50 -19.89 22.56
C SER A 118 -10.63 -21.31 21.96
N ASP A 119 -10.16 -21.52 20.74
CA ASP A 119 -10.05 -22.84 20.09
C ASP A 119 -8.76 -23.60 20.44
N SER A 120 -7.94 -23.05 21.35
CA SER A 120 -6.60 -23.52 21.74
C SER A 120 -5.52 -23.44 20.65
N SER A 121 -5.79 -22.77 19.52
CA SER A 121 -4.77 -22.43 18.52
C SER A 121 -3.74 -21.47 19.11
N ILE A 122 -2.47 -21.61 18.73
CA ILE A 122 -1.37 -20.79 19.26
C ILE A 122 -1.14 -19.63 18.29
N ILE A 123 -1.30 -18.40 18.78
CA ILE A 123 -1.04 -17.17 18.02
C ILE A 123 0.37 -16.66 18.28
N GLN A 124 0.83 -16.65 19.54
CA GLN A 124 2.22 -16.31 19.89
C GLN A 124 2.83 -17.34 20.86
N PHE A 125 4.11 -17.68 20.66
CA PHE A 125 4.85 -18.54 21.59
C PHE A 125 5.19 -17.86 22.92
N SER A 126 5.28 -16.53 22.92
CA SER A 126 5.43 -15.70 24.11
C SER A 126 4.87 -14.32 23.80
N TYR A 127 4.09 -13.76 24.72
CA TYR A 127 3.44 -12.47 24.51
C TYR A 127 4.46 -11.38 24.16
N GLY A 128 4.33 -10.78 22.98
CA GLY A 128 5.18 -9.67 22.55
C GLY A 128 6.68 -10.00 22.41
N GLU A 129 7.02 -11.25 22.10
CA GLU A 129 8.39 -11.80 22.01
C GLU A 129 9.19 -11.90 23.33
N ASP A 130 8.76 -11.26 24.44
CA ASP A 130 9.50 -11.26 25.71
C ASP A 130 8.73 -11.79 26.93
N GLY A 131 7.41 -11.95 26.82
CA GLY A 131 6.52 -12.47 27.85
C GLY A 131 6.28 -11.52 29.02
N LEU A 132 6.62 -10.24 28.88
CA LEU A 132 6.49 -9.23 29.94
C LEU A 132 5.17 -8.46 29.86
N ASP A 133 4.60 -8.19 31.02
CA ASP A 133 3.48 -7.27 31.15
C ASP A 133 3.93 -5.81 30.96
N ILE A 134 3.10 -5.05 30.27
CA ILE A 134 3.33 -3.66 29.88
C ILE A 134 3.18 -2.75 31.10
N SER A 135 2.28 -3.03 32.04
CA SER A 135 2.14 -2.23 33.27
C SER A 135 3.40 -2.31 34.15
N GLN A 136 4.04 -3.49 34.17
CA GLN A 136 5.23 -3.77 34.98
C GLN A 136 6.57 -3.49 34.25
N THR A 137 6.54 -3.19 32.96
CA THR A 137 7.73 -2.92 32.12
C THR A 137 8.44 -1.57 32.38
N PRO A 138 7.81 -0.44 32.77
CA PRO A 138 8.46 0.88 32.78
C PRO A 138 9.77 0.92 33.58
N PHE A 139 9.80 0.27 34.75
CA PHE A 139 10.97 0.20 35.63
C PHE A 139 12.09 -0.74 35.15
N LEU A 140 11.90 -1.48 34.05
CA LEU A 140 12.92 -2.36 33.45
C LEU A 140 13.80 -1.64 32.41
N LYS A 141 13.61 -0.33 32.19
CA LYS A 141 14.49 0.47 31.32
C LYS A 141 15.76 0.89 32.06
N GLN A 142 16.87 1.02 31.33
CA GLN A 142 18.20 1.37 31.86
C GLN A 142 18.22 2.64 32.73
N GLU A 143 17.41 3.65 32.37
CA GLU A 143 17.23 4.90 33.12
C GLU A 143 16.79 4.67 34.58
N PHE A 144 15.93 3.69 34.83
CA PHE A 144 15.39 3.38 36.16
C PHE A 144 16.21 2.37 36.95
N PHE A 145 17.32 1.84 36.41
CA PHE A 145 18.17 0.91 37.15
C PHE A 145 18.84 1.57 38.36
N ASN A 146 19.19 2.87 38.28
CA ASN A 146 19.69 3.63 39.43
C ASN A 146 18.61 3.70 40.53
N PHE A 147 17.38 4.06 40.15
CA PHE A 147 16.23 4.12 41.05
C PHE A 147 15.90 2.76 41.71
N LEU A 148 16.05 1.64 40.99
CA LEU A 148 15.87 0.30 41.56
C LEU A 148 16.95 -0.04 42.59
N MET A 149 18.19 0.40 42.38
CA MET A 149 19.29 0.19 43.33
C MET A 149 19.15 1.06 44.58
N GLU A 150 18.78 2.34 44.43
CA GLU A 150 18.53 3.26 45.54
C GLU A 150 17.41 2.74 46.48
N ASN A 151 16.42 2.05 45.92
CA ASN A 151 15.26 1.53 46.65
C ASN A 151 15.35 0.02 47.00
N ASP A 152 16.53 -0.60 46.93
CA ASP A 152 16.70 -2.05 47.12
C ASP A 152 16.16 -2.59 48.45
N LYS A 153 16.34 -1.86 49.57
CA LYS A 153 15.81 -2.27 50.88
C LYS A 153 14.28 -2.44 50.84
N VAL A 154 13.56 -1.56 50.13
CA VAL A 154 12.09 -1.63 49.96
C VAL A 154 11.71 -2.75 48.98
N ASN A 155 12.44 -2.87 47.87
CA ASN A 155 12.23 -3.94 46.89
C ASN A 155 12.39 -5.32 47.54
N ASN A 156 13.42 -5.52 48.35
CA ASN A 156 13.68 -6.78 49.06
C ASN A 156 12.62 -7.08 50.12
N TYR A 157 12.08 -6.07 50.82
CA TYR A 157 10.94 -6.26 51.74
C TYR A 157 9.69 -6.79 51.01
N GLN A 158 9.40 -6.32 49.80
CA GLN A 158 8.32 -6.86 48.96
C GLN A 158 8.62 -8.22 48.31
N ASN A 159 9.84 -8.75 48.45
CA ASN A 159 10.31 -9.98 47.80
C ASN A 159 10.52 -11.16 48.77
N MET A 160 10.27 -10.97 50.07
CA MET A 160 10.62 -11.94 51.14
C MET A 160 10.05 -13.36 50.94
N ASP A 161 8.86 -13.51 50.34
CA ASP A 161 8.23 -14.83 50.11
C ASP A 161 8.84 -15.64 48.94
N SER A 162 9.85 -15.11 48.25
CA SER A 162 10.38 -15.71 47.01
C SER A 162 11.90 -15.68 46.89
N LYS A 163 12.61 -16.32 47.83
CA LYS A 163 13.99 -16.81 47.61
C LYS A 163 13.97 -18.26 47.11
N PRO A 164 13.77 -18.53 45.79
CA PRO A 164 14.07 -19.85 45.25
C PRO A 164 15.57 -20.13 45.33
N GLU A 165 15.96 -21.40 45.41
CA GLU A 165 17.34 -21.88 45.58
C GLU A 165 18.26 -21.42 44.42
N GLY A 166 18.86 -20.24 44.57
CA GLY A 166 19.24 -19.37 43.46
C GLY A 166 20.45 -19.76 42.61
N HIS A 167 21.16 -20.85 42.93
CA HIS A 167 22.48 -21.13 42.32
C HIS A 167 22.47 -22.09 41.12
N LEU A 168 21.39 -22.84 40.88
CA LEU A 168 21.40 -23.94 39.89
C LEU A 168 20.93 -23.56 38.47
N SER A 169 20.04 -22.57 38.32
CA SER A 169 19.44 -22.23 37.01
C SER A 169 20.19 -21.13 36.23
N SER A 170 20.64 -20.06 36.89
CA SER A 170 21.37 -18.94 36.25
C SER A 170 22.56 -19.40 35.39
N LYS A 171 23.34 -20.37 35.87
CA LYS A 171 24.49 -20.96 35.14
C LYS A 171 24.11 -21.66 33.82
N LYS A 172 22.84 -22.01 33.60
CA LYS A 172 22.35 -22.54 32.30
C LYS A 172 22.07 -21.40 31.33
N ALA A 173 21.30 -20.38 31.76
CA ALA A 173 21.01 -19.20 30.94
C ALA A 173 22.28 -18.47 30.50
N GLU A 174 23.24 -18.25 31.41
CA GLU A 174 24.53 -17.65 31.06
C GLU A 174 25.30 -18.43 29.98
N LYS A 175 25.23 -19.77 29.97
CA LYS A 175 25.88 -20.58 28.93
C LYS A 175 25.24 -20.36 27.56
N ILE A 176 23.94 -20.11 27.51
CA ILE A 176 23.21 -19.78 26.27
C ILE A 176 23.62 -18.38 25.80
N PHE A 177 23.56 -17.36 26.65
CA PHE A 177 24.02 -16.01 26.30
C PHE A 177 25.48 -15.98 25.85
N LYS A 178 26.38 -16.73 26.52
CA LYS A 178 27.78 -16.88 26.11
C LYS A 178 27.94 -17.58 24.75
N LYS A 179 27.04 -18.49 24.34
CA LYS A 179 27.01 -19.06 22.98
C LYS A 179 26.54 -18.03 21.95
N VAL A 180 25.43 -17.33 22.21
CA VAL A 180 24.87 -16.30 21.32
C VAL A 180 25.88 -15.17 21.11
N LYS A 181 26.50 -14.64 22.18
CA LYS A 181 27.51 -13.57 22.10
C LYS A 181 28.74 -14.01 21.27
N LYS A 182 29.23 -15.24 21.46
CA LYS A 182 30.32 -15.82 20.64
C LYS A 182 29.92 -16.01 19.17
N TRP A 183 28.67 -16.33 18.88
CA TRP A 183 28.17 -16.45 17.50
C TRP A 183 28.09 -15.06 16.83
N ARG A 184 27.50 -14.08 17.52
CA ARG A 184 27.39 -12.68 17.04
C ARG A 184 28.77 -12.08 16.75
N GLN A 185 29.73 -12.18 17.69
CA GLN A 185 31.10 -11.68 17.50
C GLN A 185 31.82 -12.30 16.29
N LYS A 186 31.61 -13.59 16.01
CA LYS A 186 32.22 -14.28 14.85
C LYS A 186 31.61 -13.89 13.50
N ARG A 187 30.43 -13.25 13.48
CA ARG A 187 29.66 -13.01 12.24
C ARG A 187 29.17 -11.58 12.04
N GLN A 188 29.40 -10.66 12.99
CA GLN A 188 29.06 -9.23 12.89
C GLN A 188 29.61 -8.52 11.64
N ALA A 189 30.63 -9.08 10.97
CA ALA A 189 31.17 -8.55 9.71
C ALA A 189 30.44 -9.04 8.43
N ARG A 190 29.37 -9.84 8.55
CA ARG A 190 28.57 -10.34 7.41
C ARG A 190 27.13 -9.85 7.51
N ASP A 191 26.85 -8.66 6.98
CA ASP A 191 25.49 -8.09 6.79
C ASP A 191 24.56 -8.91 5.88
N ARG A 192 25.03 -10.05 5.35
CA ARG A 192 24.29 -10.90 4.42
C ARG A 192 23.97 -12.23 5.07
N TYR A 193 22.69 -12.44 5.38
CA TYR A 193 22.16 -13.78 5.59
C TYR A 193 22.33 -14.57 4.29
N ARG A 194 23.09 -15.67 4.35
CA ARG A 194 23.22 -16.67 3.30
C ARG A 194 22.90 -18.02 3.91
N SER A 195 22.03 -18.79 3.26
CA SER A 195 21.80 -20.19 3.57
C SER A 195 22.68 -21.07 2.68
N GLY A 196 22.96 -22.30 3.10
CA GLY A 196 23.73 -23.25 2.28
C GLY A 196 23.13 -23.49 0.88
N PHE A 197 21.81 -23.35 0.74
CA PHE A 197 21.12 -23.38 -0.55
C PHE A 197 21.45 -22.17 -1.44
N VAL A 198 21.64 -20.97 -0.88
CA VAL A 198 22.00 -19.77 -1.65
C VAL A 198 23.38 -19.93 -2.28
N ASP A 199 24.40 -20.36 -1.53
CA ASP A 199 25.73 -20.55 -2.10
C ASP A 199 25.80 -21.74 -3.07
N PHE A 200 25.02 -22.80 -2.84
CA PHE A 200 24.82 -23.87 -3.83
C PHE A 200 24.14 -23.34 -5.11
N SER A 201 23.21 -22.40 -4.98
CA SER A 201 22.52 -21.80 -6.13
C SER A 201 23.41 -20.87 -6.95
N GLU A 202 24.24 -20.03 -6.31
CA GLU A 202 25.10 -19.06 -7.01
C GLU A 202 26.04 -19.75 -8.01
N GLY A 203 26.54 -20.95 -7.70
CA GLY A 203 27.43 -21.72 -8.59
C GLY A 203 26.74 -22.56 -9.68
N LYS A 204 25.47 -22.95 -9.50
CA LYS A 204 24.77 -23.89 -10.40
C LYS A 204 23.65 -23.26 -11.24
N MET A 205 23.15 -22.09 -10.83
CA MET A 205 21.99 -21.47 -11.47
C MET A 205 22.28 -20.94 -12.88
N THR A 206 23.44 -20.30 -13.08
CA THR A 206 23.87 -19.80 -14.40
C THR A 206 24.02 -20.90 -15.45
N PRO A 207 24.80 -21.99 -15.24
CA PRO A 207 24.92 -23.05 -16.24
C PRO A 207 23.60 -23.80 -16.49
N LEU A 208 22.76 -24.02 -15.47
CA LEU A 208 21.44 -24.64 -15.67
C LEU A 208 20.52 -23.79 -16.56
N VAL A 209 20.49 -22.46 -16.38
CA VAL A 209 19.69 -21.55 -17.21
C VAL A 209 20.19 -21.54 -18.66
N GLU A 210 21.50 -21.66 -18.89
CA GLU A 210 22.09 -21.77 -20.22
C GLU A 210 21.76 -23.13 -20.88
N GLU A 211 21.87 -24.22 -20.14
CA GLU A 211 21.52 -25.58 -20.60
C GLU A 211 20.04 -25.68 -21.02
N PHE A 212 19.12 -25.11 -20.24
CA PHE A 212 17.70 -25.08 -20.59
C PHE A 212 17.36 -24.12 -21.74
N LYS A 213 18.15 -23.06 -21.97
CA LYS A 213 18.03 -22.22 -23.19
C LYS A 213 18.46 -22.99 -24.43
N GLN A 214 19.59 -23.70 -24.37
CA GLN A 214 20.11 -24.49 -25.48
C GLN A 214 19.17 -25.65 -25.86
N LYS A 215 18.58 -26.34 -24.87
CA LYS A 215 17.64 -27.46 -25.11
C LYS A 215 16.26 -27.03 -25.65
N SER A 216 15.87 -25.76 -25.54
CA SER A 216 14.55 -25.29 -25.98
C SER A 216 14.55 -23.82 -26.44
N PRO A 217 15.06 -23.52 -27.66
CA PRO A 217 15.21 -22.14 -28.15
C PRO A 217 13.89 -21.40 -28.43
N LYS A 218 12.75 -22.10 -28.46
CA LYS A 218 11.41 -21.52 -28.72
C LYS A 218 10.63 -21.15 -27.45
N ASP A 219 11.10 -21.56 -26.27
CA ASP A 219 10.43 -21.24 -25.00
C ASP A 219 10.73 -19.79 -24.58
N SER A 220 9.75 -19.12 -23.97
CA SER A 220 9.99 -17.80 -23.38
C SER A 220 11.04 -17.87 -22.26
N THR A 221 11.90 -16.86 -22.14
CA THR A 221 12.99 -16.80 -21.13
C THR A 221 12.49 -17.07 -19.70
N THR A 222 11.27 -16.63 -19.38
CA THR A 222 10.57 -16.85 -18.10
C THR A 222 10.29 -18.34 -17.82
N GLN A 223 10.00 -19.12 -18.86
CA GLN A 223 9.65 -20.53 -18.76
C GLN A 223 10.89 -21.41 -18.58
N SER A 224 11.97 -21.13 -19.31
CA SER A 224 13.28 -21.78 -19.10
C SER A 224 13.83 -21.52 -17.70
N TYR A 225 13.67 -20.29 -17.18
CA TYR A 225 14.05 -19.94 -15.81
C TYR A 225 13.22 -20.69 -14.74
N ARG A 226 11.91 -20.89 -14.99
CA ARG A 226 11.04 -21.71 -14.12
C ARG A 226 11.50 -23.18 -14.09
N LYS A 227 11.76 -23.78 -15.25
CA LYS A 227 12.28 -25.16 -15.38
C LYS A 227 13.64 -25.30 -14.67
N ALA A 228 14.57 -24.35 -14.89
CA ALA A 228 15.87 -24.32 -14.23
C ALA A 228 15.74 -24.18 -12.69
N LYS A 229 14.85 -23.32 -12.18
CA LYS A 229 14.60 -23.19 -10.74
C LYS A 229 14.08 -24.48 -10.11
N GLN A 230 13.18 -25.19 -10.80
CA GLN A 230 12.64 -26.45 -10.31
C GLN A 230 13.72 -27.55 -10.29
N SER A 231 14.49 -27.67 -11.38
CA SER A 231 15.67 -28.55 -11.47
C SER A 231 16.75 -28.24 -10.42
N LEU A 232 16.95 -26.96 -10.06
CA LEU A 232 17.85 -26.55 -8.98
C LEU A 232 17.36 -27.00 -7.60
N ILE A 233 16.05 -26.91 -7.34
CA ILE A 233 15.43 -27.40 -6.09
C ILE A 233 15.56 -28.92 -6.00
N ASP A 234 15.29 -29.64 -7.09
CA ASP A 234 15.37 -31.10 -7.11
C ASP A 234 16.81 -31.61 -7.05
N SER A 235 17.77 -30.92 -7.67
CA SER A 235 19.21 -31.23 -7.52
C SER A 235 19.79 -30.85 -6.16
N TRP A 236 19.24 -29.85 -5.45
CA TRP A 236 19.53 -29.64 -4.02
C TRP A 236 18.95 -30.77 -3.18
N ARG A 237 17.69 -31.17 -3.41
CA ARG A 237 17.04 -32.28 -2.71
C ARG A 237 17.79 -33.61 -2.89
N ALA A 238 18.36 -33.86 -4.08
CA ALA A 238 19.15 -35.04 -4.39
C ALA A 238 20.63 -34.96 -3.95
N CYS A 239 21.12 -33.79 -3.51
CA CYS A 239 22.53 -33.61 -3.13
C CYS A 239 22.87 -34.39 -1.84
N SER A 240 23.94 -35.18 -1.89
CA SER A 240 24.54 -35.86 -0.72
C SER A 240 25.22 -34.89 0.23
N ASP A 241 25.84 -33.84 -0.30
CA ASP A 241 26.81 -33.00 0.42
C ASP A 241 26.15 -31.88 1.24
N LYS A 242 24.82 -31.93 1.43
CA LYS A 242 24.04 -30.90 2.17
C LYS A 242 24.67 -30.55 3.51
N GLU A 243 25.11 -31.56 4.27
CA GLU A 243 25.77 -31.34 5.56
C GLU A 243 27.02 -30.45 5.46
N SER A 244 27.76 -30.47 4.35
CA SER A 244 28.94 -29.60 4.16
C SER A 244 28.51 -28.14 4.00
N TYR A 245 27.49 -27.89 3.17
CA TYR A 245 26.91 -26.56 3.00
C TYR A 245 26.22 -26.08 4.29
N GLU A 246 25.54 -26.96 5.03
CA GLU A 246 24.86 -26.64 6.29
C GLU A 246 25.85 -26.41 7.45
N LYS A 247 26.96 -27.17 7.53
CA LYS A 247 28.02 -26.96 8.53
C LYS A 247 28.75 -25.62 8.34
N ALA A 248 28.85 -25.11 7.10
CA ALA A 248 29.31 -23.74 6.86
C ALA A 248 28.35 -22.69 7.44
N TYR A 249 27.06 -23.02 7.57
CA TYR A 249 25.95 -22.14 7.96
C TYR A 249 25.20 -22.60 9.21
N THR A 250 25.92 -22.78 10.32
CA THR A 250 25.27 -22.95 11.63
C THR A 250 24.33 -21.77 11.95
N PRO A 251 23.04 -22.00 12.30
CA PRO A 251 22.12 -20.92 12.66
C PRO A 251 22.58 -20.19 13.94
N CYS A 252 21.94 -19.05 14.25
CA CYS A 252 22.09 -18.47 15.57
C CYS A 252 21.55 -19.48 16.60
N PRO A 253 22.24 -19.72 17.74
CA PRO A 253 21.66 -20.48 18.84
C PRO A 253 20.36 -19.80 19.31
N ASP A 254 19.36 -20.59 19.70
CA ASP A 254 18.07 -20.05 20.12
C ASP A 254 18.19 -19.19 21.39
N PRO A 255 17.34 -18.17 21.56
CA PRO A 255 17.31 -17.34 22.76
C PRO A 255 17.07 -18.12 24.05
N ALA A 256 17.57 -17.59 25.16
CA ALA A 256 17.46 -18.24 26.47
C ALA A 256 16.00 -18.48 26.91
N HIS A 257 15.09 -17.53 26.65
CA HIS A 257 13.67 -17.63 27.02
C HIS A 257 12.90 -18.67 26.17
N CYS A 258 13.37 -19.01 24.97
CA CYS A 258 12.79 -20.08 24.15
C CYS A 258 13.15 -21.47 24.70
N GLN A 259 14.38 -21.64 25.18
CA GLN A 259 14.86 -22.93 25.71
C GLN A 259 14.51 -23.15 27.20
N LEU A 260 14.33 -22.06 27.96
CA LEU A 260 14.10 -22.09 29.40
C LEU A 260 12.91 -21.20 29.76
N ARG A 261 11.84 -21.80 30.31
CA ARG A 261 10.66 -21.07 30.79
C ARG A 261 11.06 -20.00 31.82
N PRO A 262 10.83 -18.69 31.57
CA PRO A 262 11.27 -17.60 32.44
C PRO A 262 10.73 -17.67 33.88
N ASN A 263 9.49 -18.13 34.07
CA ASN A 263 8.90 -18.27 35.40
C ASN A 263 9.58 -19.38 36.24
N GLN A 264 10.11 -20.44 35.61
CA GLN A 264 10.77 -21.54 36.33
C GLN A 264 12.28 -21.35 36.46
N ASN A 265 12.93 -20.72 35.47
CA ASN A 265 14.38 -20.67 35.36
C ASN A 265 14.92 -19.26 35.64
N PHE A 266 15.45 -19.08 36.85
CA PHE A 266 16.04 -17.82 37.26
C PHE A 266 17.22 -17.41 36.35
N GLY A 267 17.16 -16.18 35.81
CA GLY A 267 18.12 -15.64 34.85
C GLY A 267 17.80 -15.93 33.37
N ALA A 268 16.71 -16.63 33.04
CA ALA A 268 16.23 -16.78 31.67
C ALA A 268 15.47 -15.53 31.20
N VAL A 269 16.21 -14.46 30.88
CA VAL A 269 15.67 -13.19 30.38
C VAL A 269 15.73 -13.07 28.85
N SER A 270 15.07 -12.05 28.28
CA SER A 270 15.21 -11.71 26.86
C SER A 270 16.63 -11.23 26.52
N GLU A 271 17.08 -11.43 25.27
CA GLU A 271 18.42 -11.00 24.85
C GLU A 271 18.60 -9.49 24.97
N ARG A 272 17.55 -8.71 24.68
CA ARG A 272 17.53 -7.25 24.86
C ARG A 272 17.76 -6.88 26.32
N MET A 273 17.09 -7.54 27.25
CA MET A 273 17.29 -7.29 28.68
C MET A 273 18.71 -7.64 29.14
N ASN A 274 19.26 -8.77 28.69
CA ASN A 274 20.64 -9.13 29.00
C ASN A 274 21.65 -8.11 28.43
N SER A 275 21.42 -7.57 27.23
CA SER A 275 22.23 -6.48 26.69
C SER A 275 22.17 -5.23 27.56
N LEU A 276 20.97 -4.75 27.91
CA LEU A 276 20.81 -3.58 28.79
C LEU A 276 21.49 -3.76 30.17
N ILE A 277 21.44 -4.96 30.73
CA ILE A 277 22.15 -5.31 31.97
C ILE A 277 23.67 -5.27 31.77
N GLU A 278 24.19 -5.84 30.67
CA GLU A 278 25.63 -5.83 30.36
C GLU A 278 26.16 -4.43 30.04
N ASP A 279 25.39 -3.63 29.30
CA ASP A 279 25.73 -2.25 28.92
C ASP A 279 25.81 -1.37 30.19
N TYR A 280 24.78 -1.40 31.03
CA TYR A 280 24.76 -0.70 32.32
C TYR A 280 25.88 -1.13 33.26
N LEU A 281 26.19 -2.44 33.35
CA LEU A 281 27.32 -2.97 34.13
C LEU A 281 28.70 -2.58 33.54
N SER A 282 28.76 -2.14 32.28
CA SER A 282 29.98 -1.66 31.64
C SER A 282 30.19 -0.15 31.82
N GLU A 283 29.10 0.61 31.84
CA GLU A 283 29.09 2.04 32.16
C GLU A 283 29.28 2.31 33.65
N PHE A 284 28.97 1.32 34.50
CA PHE A 284 29.02 1.40 35.96
C PHE A 284 30.42 1.78 36.47
N PRO A 285 30.63 3.01 36.98
CA PRO A 285 31.73 3.26 37.89
C PRO A 285 31.44 2.49 39.17
N GLU A 286 32.46 1.99 39.85
CA GLU A 286 32.33 1.60 41.26
C GLU A 286 32.05 2.88 42.06
N ARG A 287 30.77 3.26 42.15
CA ARG A 287 30.29 4.34 43.00
C ARG A 287 30.17 3.78 44.42
N PRO A 288 31.05 4.15 45.38
CA PRO A 288 30.71 3.95 46.78
C PRO A 288 29.45 4.79 47.05
N CYS A 289 28.44 4.16 47.66
CA CYS A 289 27.27 4.90 48.15
C CYS A 289 27.75 5.99 49.12
N SER A 290 27.13 7.17 49.04
CA SER A 290 27.46 8.33 49.90
C SER A 290 27.18 8.09 51.39
N ASP A 291 26.43 7.03 51.69
CA ASP A 291 26.03 6.63 53.04
C ASP A 291 26.45 5.18 53.25
N GLY A 292 27.18 4.93 54.34
CA GLY A 292 28.06 3.75 54.53
C GLY A 292 27.37 2.42 54.84
N GLU A 293 26.32 2.05 54.10
CA GLU A 293 25.70 0.72 54.19
C GLU A 293 25.59 0.03 52.81
N GLN A 294 26.36 -1.06 52.68
CA GLN A 294 26.38 -2.05 51.60
C GLN A 294 27.11 -1.67 50.28
N ASP A 295 28.26 -2.32 50.08
CA ASP A 295 28.92 -2.43 48.78
C ASP A 295 28.05 -3.23 47.79
N TRP A 296 27.74 -2.63 46.65
CA TRP A 296 26.96 -3.28 45.59
C TRP A 296 27.80 -4.26 44.76
N SER A 297 27.59 -5.55 44.97
CA SER A 297 28.12 -6.58 44.08
C SER A 297 27.35 -6.61 42.74
N ARG A 298 28.08 -6.77 41.63
CA ARG A 298 27.52 -6.97 40.27
C ARG A 298 26.53 -8.13 40.20
N ASP A 299 26.74 -9.17 41.01
CA ASP A 299 25.85 -10.33 41.04
C ASP A 299 24.58 -10.08 41.89
N ASN A 300 24.63 -9.18 42.88
CA ASN A 300 23.43 -8.75 43.62
C ASN A 300 22.52 -7.91 42.72
N PHE A 301 23.09 -6.98 41.95
CA PHE A 301 22.35 -6.21 40.95
C PHE A 301 21.66 -7.11 39.92
N LYS A 302 22.37 -8.09 39.34
CA LYS A 302 21.76 -9.06 38.43
C LYS A 302 20.62 -9.85 39.09
N GLN A 303 20.78 -10.27 40.34
CA GLN A 303 19.73 -10.98 41.08
C GLN A 303 18.48 -10.11 41.26
N LEU A 304 18.63 -8.85 41.67
CA LEU A 304 17.52 -7.90 41.80
C LEU A 304 16.78 -7.74 40.46
N ILE A 305 17.51 -7.51 39.36
CA ILE A 305 16.91 -7.34 38.04
C ILE A 305 16.24 -8.63 37.53
N TYR A 306 16.82 -9.81 37.76
CA TYR A 306 16.20 -11.09 37.41
C TYR A 306 14.95 -11.39 38.25
N GLN A 307 14.91 -10.98 39.53
CA GLN A 307 13.70 -11.04 40.35
C GLN A 307 12.62 -10.10 39.82
N LYS A 308 12.95 -8.84 39.52
CA LYS A 308 11.99 -7.88 38.97
C LYS A 308 11.47 -8.34 37.60
N TYR A 309 12.34 -8.82 36.70
CA TYR A 309 11.93 -9.40 35.40
C TYR A 309 10.93 -10.54 35.59
N ARG A 310 11.19 -11.48 36.52
CA ARG A 310 10.27 -12.60 36.79
C ARG A 310 8.91 -12.12 37.32
N LYS A 311 8.89 -11.11 38.20
CA LYS A 311 7.66 -10.48 38.71
C LYS A 311 6.93 -9.61 37.67
N SER A 312 7.62 -9.20 36.60
CA SER A 312 7.06 -8.43 35.48
C SER A 312 6.59 -9.31 34.30
N LEU A 313 6.61 -10.64 34.43
CA LEU A 313 6.03 -11.55 33.43
C LEU A 313 4.49 -11.44 33.43
N CYS A 314 3.86 -11.60 32.26
CA CYS A 314 2.40 -11.74 32.20
C CYS A 314 1.91 -12.97 32.98
N GLU A 315 0.83 -12.80 33.73
CA GLU A 315 0.20 -13.90 34.47
C GLU A 315 -0.65 -14.78 33.53
N PRO A 316 -0.67 -16.11 33.73
CA PRO A 316 -1.61 -16.99 33.04
C PRO A 316 -3.07 -16.61 33.32
N GLY A 317 -3.89 -16.58 32.28
CA GLY A 317 -5.27 -16.11 32.30
C GLY A 317 -5.44 -14.67 31.80
N GLU A 318 -4.36 -13.89 31.66
CA GLU A 318 -4.43 -12.48 31.27
C GLU A 318 -5.02 -12.27 29.87
N ALA A 319 -5.95 -11.32 29.73
CA ALA A 319 -6.73 -11.09 28.52
C ALA A 319 -6.01 -10.14 27.53
N VAL A 320 -4.80 -10.54 27.13
CA VAL A 320 -3.89 -9.74 26.30
C VAL A 320 -4.50 -9.29 24.95
N GLY A 321 -5.45 -10.03 24.38
CA GLY A 321 -6.17 -9.61 23.17
C GLY A 321 -7.08 -8.41 23.40
N LEU A 322 -7.83 -8.39 24.51
CA LEU A 322 -8.68 -7.26 24.88
C LEU A 322 -7.85 -6.01 25.18
N LEU A 323 -6.75 -6.18 25.92
CA LEU A 323 -5.81 -5.08 26.20
C LEU A 323 -5.18 -4.52 24.92
N ALA A 324 -4.81 -5.37 23.96
CA ALA A 324 -4.29 -4.94 22.66
C ALA A 324 -5.36 -4.20 21.83
N ALA A 325 -6.60 -4.70 21.82
CA ALA A 325 -7.72 -4.05 21.14
C ALA A 325 -8.02 -2.65 21.70
N GLN A 326 -8.07 -2.51 23.02
CA GLN A 326 -8.28 -1.23 23.71
C GLN A 326 -7.13 -0.26 23.47
N SER A 327 -5.88 -0.72 23.55
CA SER A 327 -4.67 0.11 23.33
C SER A 327 -4.51 0.65 21.90
N ILE A 328 -5.24 0.11 20.92
CA ILE A 328 -5.40 0.72 19.60
C ILE A 328 -6.68 1.56 19.52
N GLY A 329 -7.81 1.02 19.99
CA GLY A 329 -9.12 1.64 19.86
C GLY A 329 -9.27 2.98 20.61
N GLU A 330 -8.85 3.02 21.87
CA GLU A 330 -8.97 4.24 22.70
C GLU A 330 -8.08 5.37 22.16
N PRO A 331 -6.77 5.21 21.88
CA PRO A 331 -5.95 6.27 21.29
C PRO A 331 -6.40 6.67 19.87
N SER A 332 -7.07 5.79 19.14
CA SER A 332 -7.69 6.16 17.86
C SER A 332 -8.75 7.26 18.01
N THR A 333 -9.42 7.36 19.16
CA THR A 333 -10.35 8.47 19.45
C THR A 333 -9.65 9.83 19.61
N GLN A 334 -8.33 9.86 19.82
CA GLN A 334 -7.55 11.10 19.84
C GLN A 334 -7.13 11.52 18.42
N MET A 335 -6.96 10.56 17.52
CA MET A 335 -6.58 10.81 16.12
C MET A 335 -7.71 11.44 15.29
N THR A 336 -8.98 11.20 15.66
CA THR A 336 -10.14 11.88 15.06
C THR A 336 -10.02 13.40 15.21
N LEU A 337 -9.68 13.85 16.44
CA LEU A 337 -9.62 15.25 16.85
C LEU A 337 -8.31 15.93 16.45
N ASN A 338 -7.16 15.24 16.58
CA ASN A 338 -5.84 15.84 16.37
C ASN A 338 -5.40 15.99 14.90
N THR A 339 -6.28 15.76 13.93
CA THR A 339 -5.94 15.88 12.49
C THR A 339 -5.52 17.31 12.11
N PHE A 340 -6.03 18.34 12.79
CA PHE A 340 -5.76 19.75 12.48
C PHE A 340 -4.32 20.21 12.70
N HIS A 341 -3.64 19.76 13.77
CA HIS A 341 -2.31 20.28 14.11
C HIS A 341 -1.20 19.91 13.12
N PHE A 342 -1.47 18.97 12.21
CA PHE A 342 -0.53 18.54 11.16
C PHE A 342 -1.05 18.80 9.73
N ALA A 343 -2.29 19.27 9.55
CA ALA A 343 -2.92 19.48 8.26
C ALA A 343 -2.20 20.52 7.36
N GLY A 344 -1.46 21.46 7.95
CA GLY A 344 -0.62 22.43 7.22
C GLY A 344 0.61 21.84 6.51
N ARG A 345 0.91 20.54 6.65
CA ARG A 345 1.97 19.83 5.90
C ARG A 345 1.41 18.95 4.78
N GLY A 346 0.75 19.58 3.81
CA GLY A 346 0.24 18.93 2.59
C GLY A 346 1.29 18.32 1.66
N GLU A 347 2.57 18.26 2.04
CA GLU A 347 3.65 17.57 1.32
C GLU A 347 3.65 16.04 1.54
N MET A 348 2.89 15.54 2.51
CA MET A 348 2.81 14.10 2.82
C MET A 348 1.74 13.41 1.97
N ASN A 349 2.13 12.93 0.77
CA ASN A 349 1.29 12.20 -0.20
C ASN A 349 0.84 10.77 0.27
N VAL A 350 0.47 10.61 1.54
CA VAL A 350 0.12 9.32 2.16
C VAL A 350 -1.21 9.45 2.89
N THR A 351 -2.08 8.44 2.81
CA THR A 351 -3.25 8.35 3.70
C THR A 351 -2.81 8.34 5.17
N LEU A 352 -3.23 9.36 5.93
CA LEU A 352 -2.91 9.50 7.35
C LEU A 352 -4.11 9.12 8.24
N GLY A 353 -3.82 8.82 9.50
CA GLY A 353 -4.83 8.68 10.55
C GLY A 353 -5.73 7.46 10.42
N ILE A 354 -6.97 7.62 10.89
CA ILE A 354 -7.97 6.54 10.98
C ILE A 354 -8.37 5.95 9.62
N PRO A 355 -8.49 6.72 8.51
CA PRO A 355 -8.70 6.13 7.19
C PRO A 355 -7.64 5.07 6.82
N ARG A 356 -6.36 5.34 7.10
CA ARG A 356 -5.27 4.37 6.91
C ARG A 356 -5.35 3.20 7.90
N LEU A 357 -5.70 3.48 9.16
CA LEU A 357 -5.88 2.44 10.16
C LEU A 357 -7.04 1.48 9.81
N ARG A 358 -8.16 1.98 9.26
CA ARG A 358 -9.29 1.19 8.75
C ARG A 358 -8.90 0.38 7.50
N GLU A 359 -8.18 1.00 6.57
CA GLU A 359 -7.67 0.35 5.35
C GLU A 359 -6.74 -0.85 5.65
N ILE A 360 -5.89 -0.70 6.68
CA ILE A 360 -5.05 -1.78 7.20
C ILE A 360 -5.90 -2.80 7.99
N LEU A 361 -6.48 -2.39 9.13
CA LEU A 361 -7.05 -3.32 10.10
C LEU A 361 -8.39 -3.93 9.66
N MET A 362 -9.31 -3.13 9.13
CA MET A 362 -10.70 -3.56 8.93
C MET A 362 -11.00 -4.06 7.52
N VAL A 363 -10.36 -3.48 6.50
CA VAL A 363 -10.58 -3.86 5.10
C VAL A 363 -9.50 -4.82 4.61
N ALA A 364 -8.27 -4.69 5.12
CA ALA A 364 -7.08 -5.35 4.58
C ALA A 364 -7.00 -5.19 3.04
N SER A 365 -7.17 -3.96 2.55
CA SER A 365 -7.39 -3.71 1.12
C SER A 365 -6.21 -4.18 0.26
N LYS A 366 -6.52 -4.85 -0.85
CA LYS A 366 -5.56 -5.18 -1.92
C LYS A 366 -5.21 -3.97 -2.79
N ASN A 367 -6.13 -3.02 -2.89
CA ASN A 367 -5.98 -1.78 -3.64
C ASN A 367 -5.99 -0.62 -2.63
N ILE A 368 -4.81 -0.30 -2.08
CA ILE A 368 -4.69 0.81 -1.15
C ILE A 368 -4.74 2.16 -1.90
N LYS A 369 -5.30 3.21 -1.28
CA LYS A 369 -5.53 4.52 -1.93
C LYS A 369 -4.24 5.23 -2.32
N THR A 370 -3.21 5.18 -1.46
CA THR A 370 -1.88 5.75 -1.74
C THR A 370 -0.79 4.66 -1.68
N PRO A 371 -0.66 3.82 -2.72
CA PRO A 371 0.37 2.79 -2.76
C PRO A 371 1.74 3.43 -2.97
N GLY A 372 2.76 2.95 -2.27
CA GLY A 372 4.10 3.47 -2.43
C GLY A 372 5.23 2.59 -1.90
N MET A 373 6.41 2.79 -2.46
CA MET A 373 7.62 2.07 -2.09
C MET A 373 8.73 3.04 -1.70
N THR A 374 9.61 2.61 -0.80
CA THR A 374 10.80 3.35 -0.39
C THR A 374 12.02 2.43 -0.49
N VAL A 375 13.05 2.85 -1.23
CA VAL A 375 14.25 2.04 -1.47
C VAL A 375 15.50 2.90 -1.28
N PRO A 376 16.42 2.55 -0.35
CA PRO A 376 17.67 3.29 -0.23
C PRO A 376 18.55 3.11 -1.47
N VAL A 377 19.22 4.19 -1.87
CA VAL A 377 20.24 4.19 -2.93
C VAL A 377 21.56 3.68 -2.33
N LYS A 378 22.31 2.86 -3.07
CA LYS A 378 23.64 2.37 -2.60
C LYS A 378 24.60 3.56 -2.42
N ASP A 379 25.44 3.52 -1.38
CA ASP A 379 26.39 4.58 -0.94
C ASP A 379 27.56 4.86 -1.91
N ASN A 380 27.26 5.05 -3.19
CA ASN A 380 28.22 5.25 -4.28
C ASN A 380 27.95 6.58 -4.98
N LYS A 381 28.95 7.45 -5.14
CA LYS A 381 28.81 8.73 -5.88
C LYS A 381 28.26 8.54 -7.31
N LYS A 382 28.57 7.41 -7.95
CA LYS A 382 28.01 7.01 -9.26
C LYS A 382 26.55 6.55 -9.18
N ALA A 383 26.14 5.88 -8.11
CA ALA A 383 24.76 5.44 -7.89
C ALA A 383 23.84 6.65 -7.68
N HIS A 384 24.22 7.60 -6.82
CA HIS A 384 23.48 8.84 -6.60
C HIS A 384 23.19 9.64 -7.89
N ARG A 385 24.20 9.85 -8.75
CA ARG A 385 23.99 10.50 -10.07
C ARG A 385 23.09 9.70 -11.00
N ARG A 386 23.08 8.37 -10.90
CA ARG A 386 22.20 7.48 -11.66
C ARG A 386 20.79 7.40 -11.08
N ALA A 387 20.63 7.59 -9.77
CA ALA A 387 19.34 7.55 -9.08
C ALA A 387 18.42 8.68 -9.55
N ASN A 388 18.93 9.90 -9.72
CA ASN A 388 18.17 10.98 -10.36
C ASN A 388 17.72 10.59 -11.77
N LYS A 389 18.59 10.02 -12.62
CA LYS A 389 18.20 9.56 -13.97
C LYS A 389 17.22 8.38 -13.95
N LEU A 390 17.29 7.52 -12.93
CA LEU A 390 16.37 6.40 -12.72
C LEU A 390 14.99 6.90 -12.31
N CYS A 391 14.92 7.89 -11.42
CA CYS A 391 13.70 8.56 -10.96
C CYS A 391 12.83 9.02 -12.14
N HIS A 392 13.39 9.88 -12.99
CA HIS A 392 12.72 10.40 -14.20
C HIS A 392 12.34 9.32 -15.23
N ARG A 393 12.99 8.15 -15.21
CA ARG A 393 12.66 7.01 -16.09
C ARG A 393 11.55 6.11 -15.53
N LEU A 394 11.37 6.09 -14.21
CA LEU A 394 10.32 5.31 -13.52
C LEU A 394 9.01 6.10 -13.38
N SER A 395 9.07 7.42 -13.35
CA SER A 395 7.87 8.27 -13.44
C SER A 395 7.13 7.98 -14.75
N LYS A 396 5.83 7.72 -14.63
CA LYS A 396 4.90 7.62 -15.76
C LYS A 396 4.77 9.01 -16.39
N LEU A 397 4.75 9.04 -17.71
CA LEU A 397 4.48 10.24 -18.49
C LEU A 397 3.21 10.01 -19.29
N VAL A 398 2.33 10.99 -19.28
CA VAL A 398 1.10 11.04 -20.07
C VAL A 398 1.39 11.86 -21.32
N LEU A 399 0.74 11.55 -22.44
CA LEU A 399 0.91 12.35 -23.66
C LEU A 399 0.53 13.83 -23.43
N ALA A 400 -0.44 14.08 -22.54
CA ALA A 400 -0.84 15.41 -22.07
C ALA A 400 0.33 16.26 -21.56
N ASP A 401 1.33 15.65 -20.91
CA ASP A 401 2.48 16.36 -20.33
C ASP A 401 3.45 16.91 -21.41
N VAL A 402 3.28 16.48 -22.66
CA VAL A 402 4.13 16.85 -23.82
C VAL A 402 3.32 17.62 -24.89
N LEU A 403 2.02 17.77 -24.70
CA LEU A 403 1.12 18.48 -25.62
C LEU A 403 1.08 19.98 -25.30
N GLU A 404 1.16 20.80 -26.34
CA GLU A 404 0.93 22.25 -26.27
C GLU A 404 -0.53 22.55 -26.62
N ASP A 405 -0.99 22.09 -27.79
CA ASP A 405 -2.36 22.24 -28.25
C ASP A 405 -2.84 21.04 -29.11
N VAL A 406 -4.16 20.94 -29.29
CA VAL A 406 -4.78 20.00 -30.24
C VAL A 406 -5.86 20.75 -31.01
N ASN A 407 -5.54 21.12 -32.25
CA ASN A 407 -6.44 21.84 -33.14
C ASN A 407 -7.20 20.85 -34.03
N VAL A 408 -8.53 20.88 -33.98
CA VAL A 408 -9.39 20.02 -34.81
C VAL A 408 -10.24 20.90 -35.73
N TRP A 409 -10.03 20.78 -37.03
CA TRP A 409 -10.90 21.40 -38.04
C TRP A 409 -11.86 20.35 -38.60
N GLU A 410 -13.15 20.65 -38.56
CA GLU A 410 -14.18 19.90 -39.25
C GLU A 410 -14.48 20.56 -40.60
N SER A 411 -14.54 19.77 -41.67
CA SER A 411 -14.90 20.26 -43.00
C SER A 411 -15.85 19.29 -43.70
N TYR A 412 -16.88 19.82 -44.34
CA TYR A 412 -17.91 19.04 -45.02
C TYR A 412 -17.61 18.96 -46.51
N LEU A 413 -17.23 17.77 -46.97
CA LEU A 413 -16.88 17.55 -48.37
C LEU A 413 -18.07 16.89 -49.09
N VAL A 414 -18.78 17.71 -49.87
CA VAL A 414 -19.96 17.29 -50.65
C VAL A 414 -19.53 16.90 -52.06
N GLN A 415 -19.47 15.60 -52.34
CA GLN A 415 -19.17 15.10 -53.68
C GLN A 415 -20.46 14.97 -54.51
N LYS A 416 -20.37 15.10 -55.84
CA LYS A 416 -21.53 15.21 -56.76
C LYS A 416 -22.41 13.94 -56.89
N ALA A 417 -22.23 12.92 -56.07
CA ALA A 417 -23.06 11.71 -56.04
C ALA A 417 -23.25 11.19 -54.60
N SER A 418 -24.38 11.56 -53.98
CA SER A 418 -25.03 11.08 -52.72
C SER A 418 -24.21 10.79 -51.46
N SER A 419 -22.89 10.93 -51.51
CA SER A 419 -21.97 10.71 -50.41
C SER A 419 -21.29 12.03 -50.07
N HIS A 420 -21.78 12.64 -48.99
CA HIS A 420 -21.04 13.69 -48.32
C HIS A 420 -20.20 13.04 -47.22
N TYR A 421 -19.02 13.62 -46.97
CA TYR A 421 -18.07 13.13 -45.99
C TYR A 421 -17.78 14.25 -45.00
N VAL A 422 -17.74 13.91 -43.71
CA VAL A 422 -17.12 14.79 -42.72
C VAL A 422 -15.64 14.47 -42.68
N VAL A 423 -14.82 15.48 -42.94
CA VAL A 423 -13.36 15.41 -42.92
C VAL A 423 -12.85 16.12 -41.68
N TYR A 424 -12.32 15.33 -40.75
CA TYR A 424 -11.64 15.84 -39.55
C TYR A 424 -10.15 15.95 -39.83
N LYS A 425 -9.64 17.17 -39.72
CA LYS A 425 -8.21 17.49 -39.81
C LYS A 425 -7.71 17.84 -38.41
N ILE A 426 -6.89 16.96 -37.84
CA ILE A 426 -6.35 17.10 -36.49
C ILE A 426 -4.87 17.49 -36.62
N ARG A 427 -4.49 18.65 -36.07
CA ARG A 427 -3.11 19.06 -35.81
C ARG A 427 -2.84 18.93 -34.33
N VAL A 428 -1.73 18.29 -34.00
CA VAL A 428 -1.25 18.13 -32.62
C VAL A 428 0.01 18.98 -32.45
N GLY A 429 -0.06 20.01 -31.60
CA GLY A 429 1.11 20.77 -31.17
C GLY A 429 1.82 20.04 -30.05
N LEU A 430 3.12 19.78 -30.23
CA LEU A 430 4.00 19.23 -29.20
C LEU A 430 4.90 20.33 -28.67
N LEU A 431 5.10 20.36 -27.36
CA LEU A 431 5.96 21.33 -26.70
C LEU A 431 7.38 21.33 -27.30
N PRO A 432 8.13 22.45 -27.22
CA PRO A 432 9.53 22.48 -27.61
C PRO A 432 10.37 21.47 -26.80
N LYS A 433 11.38 20.87 -27.46
CA LYS A 433 12.26 19.85 -26.86
C LYS A 433 13.04 20.35 -25.63
N GLU A 434 13.09 21.66 -25.39
CA GLU A 434 13.84 22.26 -24.28
C GLU A 434 13.02 22.22 -22.97
N ASP A 435 11.70 22.33 -23.06
CA ASP A 435 10.83 22.47 -21.88
C ASP A 435 10.60 21.13 -21.17
N TYR A 436 10.48 20.01 -21.90
CA TYR A 436 10.39 18.66 -21.29
C TYR A 436 11.73 17.94 -21.14
N LYS A 437 12.86 18.57 -21.52
CA LYS A 437 14.22 17.99 -21.41
C LYS A 437 14.74 17.94 -19.98
N VAL A 438 14.30 18.87 -19.15
CA VAL A 438 14.79 19.03 -17.76
C VAL A 438 14.36 17.84 -16.91
N ASP A 439 13.12 17.38 -17.11
CA ASP A 439 12.51 16.32 -16.32
C ASP A 439 12.51 14.95 -17.02
N VAL A 440 12.81 14.84 -18.32
CA VAL A 440 12.79 13.55 -19.01
C VAL A 440 13.90 13.37 -20.05
N SER A 441 14.54 12.20 -20.04
CA SER A 441 15.36 11.71 -21.16
C SER A 441 14.51 11.19 -22.33
N LEU A 442 13.56 11.99 -22.82
CA LEU A 442 12.63 11.64 -23.89
C LEU A 442 13.14 12.16 -25.25
N GLU A 443 12.95 11.37 -26.31
CA GLU A 443 13.22 11.81 -27.68
C GLU A 443 11.90 12.01 -28.45
N PRO A 444 11.75 13.07 -29.26
CA PRO A 444 10.54 13.32 -30.06
C PRO A 444 10.16 12.11 -30.94
N ALA A 445 11.16 11.41 -31.50
CA ALA A 445 10.95 10.22 -32.33
C ALA A 445 10.27 9.07 -31.57
N LEU A 446 10.47 8.96 -30.25
CA LEU A 446 9.78 7.97 -29.42
C LEU A 446 8.31 8.37 -29.20
N VAL A 447 8.04 9.64 -28.94
CA VAL A 447 6.67 10.18 -28.75
C VAL A 447 5.83 9.88 -30.00
N LEU A 448 6.36 10.19 -31.19
CA LEU A 448 5.67 9.95 -32.45
C LEU A 448 5.35 8.46 -32.69
N ARG A 449 6.29 7.54 -32.41
CA ARG A 449 6.06 6.09 -32.50
C ARG A 449 5.01 5.59 -31.51
N LEU A 450 4.96 6.17 -30.30
CA LEU A 450 3.95 5.82 -29.29
C LEU A 450 2.57 6.36 -29.69
N MET A 451 2.49 7.56 -30.26
CA MET A 451 1.25 8.10 -30.83
C MET A 451 0.73 7.23 -31.98
N GLU A 452 1.60 6.87 -32.92
CA GLU A 452 1.29 6.01 -34.05
C GLU A 452 0.67 4.66 -33.61
N ARG A 453 1.34 3.98 -32.67
CA ARG A 453 0.96 2.61 -32.26
C ARG A 453 -0.17 2.54 -31.24
N LYS A 454 -0.20 3.43 -30.25
CA LYS A 454 -1.14 3.34 -29.11
C LYS A 454 -2.24 4.40 -29.19
N PHE A 455 -1.89 5.67 -29.40
CA PHE A 455 -2.87 6.76 -29.36
C PHE A 455 -3.91 6.67 -30.48
N PHE A 456 -3.51 6.51 -31.75
CA PHE A 456 -4.50 6.43 -32.84
C PHE A 456 -5.35 5.15 -32.81
N ALA A 457 -4.80 4.03 -32.32
CA ALA A 457 -5.57 2.82 -32.08
C ALA A 457 -6.65 3.06 -31.01
N GLN A 458 -6.30 3.66 -29.87
CA GLN A 458 -7.24 4.01 -28.82
C GLN A 458 -8.28 5.05 -29.29
N LEU A 459 -7.85 6.08 -30.03
CA LEU A 459 -8.74 7.09 -30.62
C LEU A 459 -9.76 6.47 -31.59
N ARG A 460 -9.32 5.56 -32.47
CA ARG A 460 -10.22 4.81 -33.38
C ARG A 460 -11.24 3.99 -32.60
N MET A 461 -10.83 3.29 -31.54
CA MET A 461 -11.75 2.51 -30.72
C MET A 461 -12.73 3.38 -29.92
N ALA A 462 -12.28 4.52 -29.38
CA ALA A 462 -13.13 5.47 -28.67
C ALA A 462 -14.19 6.10 -29.60
N ILE A 463 -13.79 6.54 -30.79
CA ILE A 463 -14.71 7.05 -31.82
C ILE A 463 -15.72 5.97 -32.22
N GLN A 464 -15.28 4.74 -32.49
CA GLN A 464 -16.18 3.63 -32.81
C GLN A 464 -17.14 3.31 -31.66
N SER A 465 -16.71 3.43 -30.39
CA SER A 465 -17.61 3.21 -29.25
C SER A 465 -18.67 4.31 -29.16
N LYS A 466 -18.28 5.59 -29.17
CA LYS A 466 -19.25 6.68 -29.07
C LYS A 466 -20.21 6.70 -30.27
N ILE A 467 -19.79 6.24 -31.46
CA ILE A 467 -20.70 6.01 -32.61
C ILE A 467 -21.72 4.90 -32.31
N ARG A 468 -21.33 3.77 -31.70
CA ARG A 468 -22.27 2.72 -31.27
C ARG A 468 -23.23 3.22 -30.19
N ASP A 469 -22.74 3.98 -29.23
CA ASP A 469 -23.56 4.54 -28.14
C ASP A 469 -24.60 5.54 -28.71
N LEU A 470 -24.20 6.40 -29.65
CA LEU A 470 -25.10 7.30 -30.38
C LEU A 470 -26.12 6.55 -31.27
N GLN A 471 -25.83 5.31 -31.67
CA GLN A 471 -26.77 4.45 -32.39
C GLN A 471 -27.74 3.76 -31.43
N SER A 472 -27.30 3.27 -30.27
CA SER A 472 -28.17 2.64 -29.27
C SER A 472 -29.13 3.64 -28.61
N MET A 473 -28.69 4.88 -28.35
CA MET A 473 -29.55 5.96 -27.83
C MET A 473 -30.74 6.31 -28.75
N LYS A 474 -30.64 6.05 -30.07
CA LYS A 474 -31.79 6.20 -30.99
C LYS A 474 -32.89 5.16 -30.72
N VAL A 475 -32.50 3.94 -30.36
CA VAL A 475 -33.45 2.85 -30.04
C VAL A 475 -34.15 3.14 -28.71
N PHE A 476 -33.39 3.58 -27.70
CA PHE A 476 -33.91 3.85 -26.36
C PHE A 476 -34.92 5.01 -26.32
N ARG A 477 -34.67 6.10 -27.06
CA ARG A 477 -35.64 7.21 -27.19
C ARG A 477 -36.92 6.81 -27.94
N ALA A 478 -36.85 5.88 -28.89
CA ALA A 478 -38.04 5.39 -29.60
C ALA A 478 -38.95 4.56 -28.69
N GLN A 479 -38.40 3.82 -27.72
CA GLN A 479 -39.19 3.02 -26.77
C GLN A 479 -39.79 3.86 -25.63
N ASN A 480 -39.05 4.81 -25.05
CA ASN A 480 -39.58 5.60 -23.93
C ASN A 480 -40.70 6.59 -24.30
N LEU A 481 -40.77 7.06 -25.56
CA LEU A 481 -41.92 7.85 -26.05
C LEU A 481 -43.22 7.02 -26.10
N VAL A 482 -43.13 5.69 -26.25
CA VAL A 482 -44.28 4.78 -26.23
C VAL A 482 -44.69 4.39 -24.81
N ASN A 483 -43.75 4.37 -23.85
CA ASN A 483 -44.05 4.02 -22.46
C ASN A 483 -44.61 5.19 -21.64
N ASN A 484 -44.12 6.42 -21.82
CA ASN A 484 -44.62 7.56 -21.04
C ASN A 484 -46.10 7.89 -21.33
N SER A 485 -46.61 7.56 -22.52
CA SER A 485 -48.03 7.77 -22.88
C SER A 485 -49.01 6.78 -22.23
N LYS A 486 -48.53 5.82 -21.42
CA LYS A 486 -49.37 4.87 -20.67
C LYS A 486 -49.43 5.12 -19.16
N LYS A 487 -48.61 6.01 -18.59
CA LYS A 487 -48.52 6.18 -17.12
C LYS A 487 -49.48 7.23 -16.53
N ASP A 488 -49.96 8.18 -17.33
CA ASP A 488 -50.77 9.33 -16.87
C ASP A 488 -52.29 9.06 -16.75
N LYS A 489 -52.71 7.81 -16.45
CA LYS A 489 -54.14 7.45 -16.34
C LYS A 489 -54.54 6.57 -15.14
N SER A 490 -53.69 6.40 -14.14
CA SER A 490 -54.06 5.64 -12.94
C SER A 490 -53.35 6.11 -11.67
N SER A 491 -53.82 7.22 -11.08
CA SER A 491 -53.52 7.59 -9.68
C SER A 491 -54.53 8.63 -9.15
N SER A 492 -55.73 8.17 -8.76
CA SER A 492 -56.65 8.94 -7.92
C SER A 492 -57.61 8.00 -7.18
N GLY A 493 -57.33 7.72 -5.91
CA GLY A 493 -58.13 6.88 -5.03
C GLY A 493 -57.29 6.09 -4.03
N GLN A 494 -57.34 6.52 -2.76
CA GLN A 494 -57.65 5.74 -1.53
C GLN A 494 -57.47 4.20 -1.55
N ASP A 495 -57.01 3.51 -0.50
CA ASP A 495 -57.16 3.75 0.95
C ASP A 495 -55.92 3.34 1.80
N GLU A 496 -56.03 3.57 3.12
CA GLU A 496 -55.13 3.20 4.21
C GLU A 496 -55.12 1.68 4.50
N ASP A 497 -53.97 1.09 4.90
CA ASP A 497 -53.91 0.05 5.96
C ASP A 497 -52.48 -0.12 6.53
N GLU A 498 -52.35 -0.71 7.71
CA GLU A 498 -51.18 -0.66 8.59
C GLU A 498 -50.08 -1.73 8.34
N GLY A 499 -48.81 -1.35 8.60
CA GLY A 499 -47.81 -2.19 9.28
C GLY A 499 -46.79 -2.99 8.45
N ASP A 500 -45.52 -2.53 8.43
CA ASP A 500 -44.32 -3.33 8.77
C ASP A 500 -43.07 -2.42 8.95
N ASP A 501 -42.90 -1.84 10.15
CA ASP A 501 -41.71 -1.05 10.50
C ASP A 501 -40.51 -1.97 10.81
N ASN A 502 -39.87 -2.56 9.79
CA ASN A 502 -38.61 -3.32 9.91
C ASN A 502 -37.79 -3.34 8.60
N MET A 503 -37.40 -2.16 8.08
CA MET A 503 -36.49 -2.06 6.91
C MET A 503 -35.45 -0.90 6.98
N GLU A 504 -35.28 -0.23 8.12
CA GLU A 504 -34.38 0.94 8.21
C GLU A 504 -32.87 0.59 8.34
N ASP A 505 -32.52 -0.67 8.65
CA ASP A 505 -31.13 -1.09 8.89
C ASP A 505 -30.31 -1.48 7.62
N GLU A 506 -30.93 -1.54 6.42
CA GLU A 506 -30.21 -1.90 5.17
C GLU A 506 -29.91 -0.69 4.25
N GLU A 507 -30.47 0.50 4.48
CA GLU A 507 -30.29 1.66 3.58
C GLU A 507 -28.99 2.46 3.83
N GLU A 508 -28.56 2.68 5.09
CA GLU A 508 -27.33 3.47 5.41
C GLU A 508 -26.02 2.87 4.86
N LEU A 509 -26.00 1.58 4.49
CA LEU A 509 -24.78 0.88 4.01
C LEU A 509 -24.64 0.85 2.49
N VAL A 510 -25.68 1.22 1.73
CA VAL A 510 -25.64 1.22 0.26
C VAL A 510 -25.24 2.59 -0.29
N GLU A 511 -25.44 3.67 0.48
CA GLU A 511 -25.06 5.04 0.08
C GLU A 511 -23.53 5.22 -0.06
N GLU A 512 -22.69 4.67 0.84
CA GLU A 512 -21.21 4.79 0.72
C GLU A 512 -20.64 4.09 -0.55
N GLU A 513 -21.37 3.20 -1.26
CA GLU A 513 -20.99 2.63 -2.57
C GLU A 513 -21.73 3.27 -3.78
N ALA A 514 -22.67 4.18 -3.53
CA ALA A 514 -23.44 4.90 -4.54
C ALA A 514 -22.76 6.24 -4.92
N ASP A 515 -22.20 6.96 -3.95
CA ASP A 515 -21.53 8.25 -4.17
C ASP A 515 -20.38 8.18 -5.21
N GLU A 516 -19.57 7.10 -5.20
CA GLU A 516 -18.51 6.90 -6.21
C GLU A 516 -19.03 6.66 -7.64
N LYS A 517 -20.35 6.48 -7.83
CA LYS A 517 -21.00 6.37 -9.15
C LYS A 517 -21.72 7.66 -9.56
N GLU A 518 -22.31 8.42 -8.64
CA GLU A 518 -23.04 9.65 -8.99
C GLU A 518 -22.12 10.77 -9.50
N GLU A 519 -20.90 10.92 -8.95
CA GLU A 519 -19.91 11.91 -9.46
C GLU A 519 -19.53 11.67 -10.94
N ALA A 520 -19.68 10.44 -11.45
CA ALA A 520 -19.41 10.11 -12.85
C ALA A 520 -20.54 10.53 -13.81
N GLU A 521 -21.76 10.74 -13.32
CA GLU A 521 -22.93 11.07 -14.16
C GLU A 521 -23.22 12.57 -14.25
N GLU A 522 -22.72 13.40 -13.32
CA GLU A 522 -23.03 14.84 -13.31
C GLU A 522 -22.35 15.63 -14.45
N GLN A 523 -21.25 15.13 -15.03
CA GLN A 523 -20.53 15.80 -16.13
C GLN A 523 -21.27 15.81 -17.47
N ASP A 524 -22.28 14.96 -17.69
CA ASP A 524 -22.94 14.82 -19.01
C ASP A 524 -24.10 15.83 -19.25
N ARG A 525 -24.45 16.67 -18.27
CA ARG A 525 -25.58 17.64 -18.36
C ARG A 525 -25.33 18.88 -19.26
N GLY A 526 -24.14 19.02 -19.82
CA GLY A 526 -23.76 20.19 -20.65
C GLY A 526 -24.19 20.16 -22.13
N GLN A 527 -24.66 19.02 -22.66
CA GLN A 527 -24.75 18.79 -24.12
C GLN A 527 -26.17 18.93 -24.73
N ILE A 528 -26.85 20.06 -24.49
CA ILE A 528 -28.20 20.30 -25.05
C ILE A 528 -28.17 21.20 -26.31
N THR A 529 -27.17 22.07 -26.46
CA THR A 529 -27.07 23.01 -27.59
C THR A 529 -26.49 22.42 -28.88
N THR A 530 -25.81 21.27 -28.81
CA THR A 530 -25.20 20.59 -29.97
C THR A 530 -26.18 19.75 -30.80
N MET A 531 -27.29 19.30 -30.20
CA MET A 531 -28.23 18.34 -30.83
C MET A 531 -28.83 18.82 -32.16
N THR A 532 -29.14 20.11 -32.31
CA THR A 532 -29.77 20.64 -33.53
C THR A 532 -28.80 20.64 -34.73
N MET A 533 -27.51 20.88 -34.46
CA MET A 533 -26.45 20.86 -35.47
C MET A 533 -26.08 19.42 -35.86
N MET A 534 -26.11 18.51 -34.87
CA MET A 534 -25.79 17.09 -35.04
C MET A 534 -26.83 16.31 -35.87
N MET A 535 -28.08 16.76 -35.95
CA MET A 535 -29.08 16.18 -36.86
C MET A 535 -28.74 16.36 -38.35
N MET A 536 -28.02 17.42 -38.74
CA MET A 536 -27.57 17.60 -40.14
C MET A 536 -26.48 16.59 -40.53
N ILE A 537 -25.62 16.20 -39.58
CA ILE A 537 -24.51 15.26 -39.79
C ILE A 537 -25.01 13.81 -40.02
N MET A 538 -26.26 13.50 -39.64
CA MET A 538 -26.80 12.13 -39.70
C MET A 538 -27.25 11.62 -41.08
N LYS A 539 -27.07 12.38 -42.17
CA LYS A 539 -27.36 11.90 -43.54
C LYS A 539 -26.20 11.17 -44.22
N THR A 540 -25.02 11.10 -43.61
CA THR A 540 -23.76 10.81 -44.30
C THR A 540 -23.01 9.63 -43.68
N LYS A 541 -23.10 8.46 -44.33
CA LYS A 541 -22.57 7.16 -43.83
C LYS A 541 -21.05 6.97 -43.92
N ARG A 542 -20.27 8.02 -44.24
CA ARG A 542 -18.80 7.90 -44.41
C ARG A 542 -18.10 9.14 -43.86
N THR A 543 -17.09 8.94 -43.02
CA THR A 543 -16.17 9.99 -42.53
C THR A 543 -14.76 9.65 -42.97
N MET A 544 -13.95 10.66 -43.29
CA MET A 544 -12.57 10.47 -43.75
C MET A 544 -11.65 11.33 -42.90
N ILE A 545 -10.72 10.70 -42.16
CA ILE A 545 -9.83 11.41 -41.24
C ILE A 545 -8.50 11.65 -41.95
N THR A 546 -8.12 12.91 -42.13
CA THR A 546 -6.88 13.32 -42.82
C THR A 546 -6.04 14.17 -41.88
N MET A 547 -4.91 13.63 -41.41
CA MET A 547 -4.02 14.32 -40.47
C MET A 547 -2.85 14.98 -41.20
N GLU A 548 -2.51 16.20 -40.80
CA GLU A 548 -1.34 16.94 -41.29
C GLU A 548 -0.47 17.39 -40.12
N TRP A 549 0.84 17.25 -40.30
CA TRP A 549 1.85 17.67 -39.34
C TRP A 549 2.43 19.03 -39.75
N VAL A 550 2.72 19.90 -38.79
CA VAL A 550 3.55 21.10 -39.02
C VAL A 550 4.72 21.03 -38.05
N MET A 551 5.93 20.91 -38.61
CA MET A 551 7.15 20.67 -37.84
C MET A 551 7.71 21.97 -37.24
N GLY A 552 8.01 21.95 -35.94
CA GLY A 552 9.02 22.84 -35.36
C GLY A 552 10.43 22.48 -35.87
N ARG A 553 11.32 23.46 -35.96
CA ARG A 553 12.61 23.46 -36.72
C ARG A 553 13.66 22.38 -36.38
N TYR A 554 13.37 21.41 -35.51
CA TYR A 554 14.33 20.38 -35.06
C TYR A 554 14.08 18.97 -35.62
N ALA A 555 13.00 18.73 -36.37
CA ALA A 555 12.66 17.40 -36.88
C ALA A 555 13.25 17.07 -38.27
N GLU A 556 13.75 18.06 -39.01
CA GLU A 556 14.33 17.89 -40.36
C GLU A 556 15.54 16.94 -40.37
N CYS A 557 16.25 16.81 -39.25
CA CYS A 557 17.44 15.98 -39.13
C CYS A 557 17.17 14.46 -39.16
N ALA A 558 15.91 14.01 -39.07
CA ALA A 558 15.55 12.61 -38.86
C ALA A 558 14.88 11.89 -40.05
N LEU A 559 14.51 12.62 -41.12
CA LEU A 559 13.74 12.08 -42.24
C LEU A 559 14.34 12.43 -43.61
N HIS A 560 15.58 12.01 -43.84
CA HIS A 560 15.97 11.63 -45.20
C HIS A 560 15.16 10.39 -45.60
N HIS A 561 14.05 10.60 -46.32
CA HIS A 561 13.44 9.78 -47.38
C HIS A 561 12.00 10.27 -47.58
N GLY A 562 11.71 10.89 -48.72
CA GLY A 562 10.45 11.61 -48.94
C GLY A 562 9.23 10.70 -49.11
N LYS A 563 8.31 10.76 -48.14
CA LYS A 563 6.84 10.57 -48.27
C LYS A 563 6.20 10.86 -46.90
N ALA A 564 5.50 11.99 -46.78
CA ALA A 564 5.03 12.52 -45.50
C ALA A 564 3.52 12.78 -45.47
N CYS A 565 2.72 11.79 -45.87
CA CYS A 565 1.26 11.75 -45.68
C CYS A 565 0.83 10.30 -45.42
N ILE A 566 0.03 10.06 -44.37
CA ILE A 566 -0.74 8.81 -44.21
C ILE A 566 -2.22 9.20 -44.28
N SER A 567 -2.88 8.83 -45.36
CA SER A 567 -4.32 9.01 -45.56
C SER A 567 -5.04 7.70 -45.35
N MET A 568 -5.86 7.60 -44.30
CA MET A 568 -6.71 6.43 -44.07
C MET A 568 -8.05 6.62 -44.80
N THR A 569 -8.26 5.87 -45.88
CA THR A 569 -9.54 5.85 -46.63
C THR A 569 -10.53 4.88 -45.99
N GLY A 570 -11.82 5.22 -46.03
CA GLY A 570 -12.87 4.58 -45.23
C GLY A 570 -13.25 3.13 -45.58
N ASP A 571 -12.67 2.52 -46.61
CA ASP A 571 -13.06 1.18 -47.06
C ASP A 571 -12.35 0.04 -46.29
N GLU A 572 -11.28 0.31 -45.52
CA GLU A 572 -10.67 -0.65 -44.58
C GLU A 572 -11.47 -0.83 -43.25
N LEU A 573 -12.71 -0.34 -43.21
CA LEU A 573 -13.58 -0.38 -42.02
C LEU A 573 -14.76 -1.36 -42.14
N VAL A 574 -14.98 -1.97 -43.32
CA VAL A 574 -16.07 -2.94 -43.53
C VAL A 574 -15.53 -4.12 -44.36
N GLY A 575 -14.90 -5.07 -43.66
CA GLY A 575 -14.44 -6.34 -44.22
C GLY A 575 -14.89 -7.50 -43.34
N GLU A 576 -16.16 -7.91 -43.48
CA GLU A 576 -16.62 -9.18 -42.94
C GLU A 576 -15.95 -10.31 -43.75
N LYS A 577 -15.10 -11.09 -43.09
CA LYS A 577 -14.68 -12.38 -43.64
C LYS A 577 -15.80 -13.39 -43.40
N GLN A 578 -16.62 -13.63 -44.41
CA GLN A 578 -17.21 -14.96 -44.55
C GLN A 578 -16.10 -15.93 -44.96
N VAL A 579 -16.02 -17.03 -44.24
CA VAL A 579 -15.27 -18.22 -44.61
C VAL A 579 -16.32 -19.24 -45.01
N ASP A 580 -16.31 -19.66 -46.27
CA ASP A 580 -16.88 -20.89 -46.75
C ASP A 580 -15.93 -21.43 -47.82
N ASP A 581 -15.80 -22.76 -47.88
CA ASP A 581 -14.73 -23.48 -48.59
C ASP A 581 -15.06 -23.80 -50.07
N GLU A 582 -14.11 -24.50 -50.70
CA GLU A 582 -14.20 -25.30 -51.95
C GLU A 582 -13.70 -24.70 -53.29
N GLU A 583 -12.51 -25.20 -53.64
CA GLU A 583 -12.11 -25.82 -54.92
C GLU A 583 -11.71 -25.03 -56.20
N GLU A 584 -10.45 -25.34 -56.57
CA GLU A 584 -9.93 -25.71 -57.89
C GLU A 584 -9.48 -24.70 -58.96
N ASP A 585 -8.31 -25.09 -59.48
CA ASP A 585 -7.75 -24.95 -60.82
C ASP A 585 -7.32 -23.60 -61.41
N ALA A 586 -6.00 -23.42 -61.30
CA ALA A 586 -5.21 -22.65 -62.23
C ALA A 586 -5.34 -23.18 -63.68
N SER A 587 -5.47 -22.26 -64.62
CA SER A 587 -5.13 -22.54 -66.02
C SER A 587 -4.46 -21.33 -66.68
N LYS A 588 -3.27 -21.58 -67.26
CA LYS A 588 -2.80 -21.18 -68.60
C LYS A 588 -2.88 -19.72 -69.04
N ASP A 589 -1.94 -19.16 -69.79
CA ASP A 589 -0.57 -19.54 -70.17
C ASP A 589 0.12 -18.25 -70.69
N GLU A 590 1.45 -18.29 -70.72
CA GLU A 590 2.42 -17.67 -71.65
C GLU A 590 1.86 -17.02 -72.95
N ASP A 591 2.48 -15.99 -73.57
CA ASP A 591 3.85 -15.45 -73.44
C ASP A 591 4.02 -14.09 -74.17
N ARG A 592 5.18 -13.44 -73.97
CA ARG A 592 6.17 -13.09 -75.05
C ARG A 592 6.79 -11.69 -74.98
N ALA A 593 8.08 -11.66 -74.63
CA ALA A 593 9.08 -10.76 -75.23
C ALA A 593 10.48 -11.42 -75.18
N GLU A 594 11.36 -11.07 -76.14
CA GLU A 594 12.77 -11.48 -76.23
C GLU A 594 13.59 -10.29 -76.78
N GLU A 595 14.71 -9.94 -76.13
CA GLU A 595 15.69 -8.98 -76.66
C GLU A 595 16.79 -9.68 -77.50
N ARG A 596 17.34 -8.98 -78.51
CA ARG A 596 18.65 -9.28 -79.12
C ARG A 596 19.49 -8.01 -79.18
N SER A 597 20.76 -8.10 -78.77
CA SER A 597 21.69 -6.98 -78.68
C SER A 597 22.61 -6.84 -79.89
N SER A 598 22.77 -5.60 -80.37
CA SER A 598 23.99 -5.12 -81.04
C SER A 598 24.01 -3.59 -81.09
N ASP A 599 25.06 -2.99 -80.52
CA ASP A 599 25.59 -1.63 -80.72
C ASP A 599 24.72 -0.61 -81.50
N GLY A 600 24.16 0.37 -80.79
CA GLY A 600 23.46 1.50 -81.42
C GLY A 600 22.40 2.13 -80.53
N GLU A 601 21.99 3.33 -80.91
CA GLU A 601 21.03 4.22 -80.23
C GLU A 601 19.62 3.61 -80.04
N SER A 602 18.94 4.01 -78.95
CA SER A 602 17.47 3.99 -78.70
C SER A 602 16.71 2.69 -78.30
N ASN A 603 15.69 2.91 -77.44
CA ASN A 603 14.44 2.15 -77.12
C ASN A 603 14.37 0.68 -76.60
N GLU A 604 13.55 0.53 -75.54
CA GLU A 604 12.50 -0.48 -75.20
C GLU A 604 12.76 -2.01 -75.01
N GLN A 605 12.50 -2.46 -73.76
CA GLN A 605 11.75 -3.66 -73.28
C GLN A 605 11.93 -5.10 -73.87
N GLU A 606 12.48 -6.05 -73.07
CA GLU A 606 11.75 -7.07 -72.22
C GLU A 606 12.15 -8.60 -72.33
N SER A 607 12.70 -9.19 -71.23
CA SER A 607 12.67 -10.64 -70.78
C SER A 607 13.44 -11.77 -71.57
N LYS A 608 13.51 -13.10 -71.24
CA LYS A 608 12.86 -14.03 -70.25
C LYS A 608 13.69 -15.32 -69.83
N GLN A 609 14.54 -15.29 -68.77
CA GLN A 609 15.05 -16.49 -67.97
C GLN A 609 15.89 -17.59 -68.72
N PRO A 610 16.30 -18.78 -68.14
CA PRO A 610 16.44 -19.30 -66.75
C PRO A 610 17.81 -19.96 -66.39
N SER A 611 18.08 -20.35 -65.11
CA SER A 611 18.82 -21.61 -64.73
C SER A 611 18.99 -21.91 -63.21
N THR A 612 18.36 -23.01 -62.78
CA THR A 612 18.77 -24.07 -61.81
C THR A 612 19.48 -23.87 -60.44
N ARG A 613 18.89 -24.57 -59.44
CA ARG A 613 19.49 -25.43 -58.38
C ARG A 613 20.06 -24.87 -57.04
N LYS A 614 19.22 -25.08 -56.01
CA LYS A 614 19.40 -25.98 -54.83
C LYS A 614 20.43 -25.68 -53.71
N MET A 615 19.87 -25.70 -52.49
CA MET A 615 20.36 -26.28 -51.21
C MET A 615 20.83 -25.36 -50.05
N LEU A 616 20.43 -25.79 -48.85
CA LEU A 616 20.49 -25.19 -47.51
C LEU A 616 21.87 -24.67 -47.05
N LYS A 617 21.84 -23.61 -46.20
CA LYS A 617 22.32 -23.66 -44.79
C LYS A 617 22.02 -22.38 -43.98
N GLN A 618 21.60 -22.55 -42.73
CA GLN A 618 21.89 -21.63 -41.60
C GLN A 618 23.25 -22.04 -40.96
N PRO A 619 23.80 -21.40 -39.90
CA PRO A 619 23.45 -20.15 -39.19
C PRO A 619 24.66 -19.19 -39.03
N THR A 620 24.51 -18.07 -38.30
CA THR A 620 25.34 -17.70 -37.11
C THR A 620 24.85 -16.38 -36.46
N GLU A 621 25.02 -16.27 -35.14
CA GLU A 621 24.68 -15.10 -34.32
C GLU A 621 25.82 -14.08 -34.24
N SER A 622 25.52 -12.79 -34.03
CA SER A 622 26.20 -11.95 -33.01
C SER A 622 25.46 -10.63 -32.76
N GLU A 623 24.98 -10.50 -31.52
CA GLU A 623 24.92 -9.31 -30.64
C GLU A 623 24.74 -7.88 -31.19
N GLY A 624 23.86 -7.09 -30.56
CA GLY A 624 23.84 -5.63 -30.79
C GLY A 624 22.65 -4.85 -30.21
N SER A 625 22.51 -4.83 -28.89
CA SER A 625 21.81 -3.80 -28.08
C SER A 625 21.00 -2.69 -28.80
N THR A 626 19.67 -2.67 -28.65
CA THR A 626 18.89 -1.52 -28.09
C THR A 626 17.38 -1.80 -28.08
N ALA A 627 16.90 -2.41 -27.00
CA ALA A 627 15.48 -2.40 -26.68
C ALA A 627 15.08 -1.00 -26.16
N GLY A 628 14.67 -0.11 -27.08
CA GLY A 628 14.34 1.29 -26.80
C GLY A 628 12.90 1.52 -26.36
N CYS A 629 12.70 1.60 -25.04
CA CYS A 629 11.63 2.38 -24.39
C CYS A 629 10.15 1.93 -24.56
N ASP A 630 9.79 0.82 -23.89
CA ASP A 630 8.50 0.77 -23.17
C ASP A 630 8.63 1.60 -21.87
N ALA A 631 8.60 2.92 -22.00
CA ALA A 631 8.86 3.88 -20.91
C ALA A 631 7.64 4.11 -19.99
N SER A 632 6.98 3.03 -19.58
CA SER A 632 6.05 3.05 -18.44
C SER A 632 6.17 1.74 -17.68
N SER A 633 6.85 1.77 -16.53
CA SER A 633 6.86 0.65 -15.60
C SER A 633 5.46 0.44 -15.04
N SER A 634 4.76 -0.58 -15.53
CA SER A 634 3.36 -0.86 -15.20
C SER A 634 3.14 -0.89 -13.68
N GLY A 635 2.38 0.07 -13.14
CA GLY A 635 2.08 0.16 -11.71
C GLY A 635 2.88 1.19 -10.90
N ILE A 636 3.85 1.91 -11.49
CA ILE A 636 4.45 3.11 -10.90
C ILE A 636 3.89 4.34 -11.63
N GLN A 637 3.42 5.32 -10.87
CA GLN A 637 2.91 6.61 -11.39
C GLN A 637 4.00 7.68 -11.34
N ARG A 638 4.66 7.86 -10.20
CA ARG A 638 5.69 8.88 -10.01
C ARG A 638 6.86 8.29 -9.22
N CYS A 639 8.03 8.87 -9.41
CA CYS A 639 9.18 8.62 -8.56
C CYS A 639 9.73 9.96 -8.05
N ILE A 640 10.17 9.98 -6.79
CA ILE A 640 10.76 11.13 -6.10
C ILE A 640 12.02 10.65 -5.38
N LEU A 641 13.03 11.51 -5.26
CA LEU A 641 14.27 11.21 -4.55
C LEU A 641 14.37 12.09 -3.31
N ALA A 642 14.19 11.49 -2.13
CA ALA A 642 14.20 12.15 -0.84
C ALA A 642 15.54 11.92 -0.10
N ASP A 643 15.94 12.86 0.74
CA ASP A 643 17.10 12.72 1.63
C ASP A 643 16.63 12.57 3.09
N ASP A 644 16.79 11.38 3.67
CA ASP A 644 16.47 11.10 5.09
C ASP A 644 17.75 10.79 5.87
N LYS A 645 18.00 11.57 6.94
CA LYS A 645 19.13 11.39 7.87
C LYS A 645 20.49 11.15 7.18
N GLY A 646 20.72 11.83 6.05
CA GLY A 646 21.96 11.73 5.26
C GLY A 646 22.03 10.56 4.26
N LYS A 647 20.97 9.75 4.15
CA LYS A 647 20.83 8.70 3.14
C LYS A 647 19.82 9.09 2.07
N LYS A 648 20.14 8.78 0.81
CA LYS A 648 19.25 9.05 -0.32
C LYS A 648 18.25 7.90 -0.48
N LEU A 649 16.97 8.21 -0.40
CA LEU A 649 15.85 7.29 -0.57
C LEU A 649 15.16 7.56 -1.91
N LEU A 650 14.96 6.50 -2.69
CA LEU A 650 14.07 6.52 -3.84
C LEU A 650 12.65 6.19 -3.35
N GLN A 651 11.72 7.12 -3.48
CA GLN A 651 10.31 6.93 -3.17
C GLN A 651 9.53 6.77 -4.49
N THR A 652 8.56 5.86 -4.54
CA THR A 652 7.65 5.71 -5.69
C THR A 652 6.20 5.83 -5.24
N GLU A 653 5.40 6.56 -6.03
CA GLU A 653 3.94 6.49 -6.01
C GLU A 653 3.56 5.32 -6.92
N GLY A 654 2.92 4.30 -6.36
CA GLY A 654 2.69 2.99 -6.98
C GLY A 654 3.74 1.94 -6.60
N VAL A 655 3.33 0.67 -6.74
CA VAL A 655 4.09 -0.52 -6.32
C VAL A 655 4.40 -1.41 -7.54
N ASN A 656 5.68 -1.54 -7.88
CA ASN A 656 6.16 -2.55 -8.82
C ASN A 656 7.54 -3.08 -8.41
N LEU A 657 7.51 -4.07 -7.51
CA LEU A 657 8.69 -4.78 -7.01
C LEU A 657 9.55 -5.37 -8.15
N LYS A 658 8.92 -5.99 -9.15
CA LYS A 658 9.60 -6.70 -10.26
C LYS A 658 10.44 -5.78 -11.14
N GLU A 659 10.00 -4.55 -11.37
CA GLU A 659 10.77 -3.58 -12.15
C GLU A 659 11.99 -3.08 -11.37
N LEU A 660 11.82 -2.78 -10.08
CA LEU A 660 12.90 -2.27 -9.23
C LEU A 660 14.04 -3.27 -9.05
N TYR A 661 13.76 -4.58 -9.08
CA TYR A 661 14.78 -5.64 -9.09
C TYR A 661 15.80 -5.52 -10.23
N LYS A 662 15.45 -4.93 -11.38
CA LYS A 662 16.38 -4.69 -12.50
C LYS A 662 17.49 -3.68 -12.16
N TYR A 663 17.30 -2.87 -11.12
CA TYR A 663 18.16 -1.74 -10.77
C TYR A 663 19.01 -1.97 -9.50
N ASP A 664 19.28 -3.23 -9.12
CA ASP A 664 20.20 -3.57 -8.01
C ASP A 664 21.53 -2.81 -8.08
N HIS A 665 22.11 -2.63 -9.27
CA HIS A 665 23.37 -1.91 -9.44
C HIS A 665 23.33 -0.41 -9.03
N ILE A 666 22.15 0.13 -8.69
CA ILE A 666 21.92 1.49 -8.16
C ILE A 666 21.28 1.43 -6.75
N LEU A 667 20.30 0.55 -6.54
CA LEU A 667 19.44 0.51 -5.36
C LEU A 667 19.83 -0.61 -4.38
N GLU A 668 19.72 -0.36 -3.08
CA GLU A 668 19.93 -1.37 -2.04
C GLU A 668 18.63 -2.14 -1.76
N LEU A 669 18.34 -3.10 -2.65
CA LEU A 669 17.08 -3.85 -2.67
C LEU A 669 16.81 -4.66 -1.39
N PHE A 670 17.84 -5.03 -0.63
CA PHE A 670 17.70 -5.75 0.65
C PHE A 670 17.04 -4.92 1.76
N LYS A 671 17.00 -3.60 1.62
CA LYS A 671 16.34 -2.66 2.54
C LYS A 671 15.14 -1.96 1.90
N MET A 672 14.57 -2.58 0.85
CA MET A 672 13.35 -2.14 0.19
C MET A 672 12.15 -2.23 1.12
N TYR A 673 11.31 -1.21 1.09
CA TYR A 673 10.07 -1.09 1.85
C TYR A 673 8.90 -0.82 0.89
N THR A 674 7.71 -1.34 1.23
CA THR A 674 6.44 -1.02 0.57
C THR A 674 5.36 -0.93 1.64
N ASN A 675 4.43 0.00 1.49
CA ASN A 675 3.27 0.14 2.38
C ASN A 675 2.10 -0.81 2.01
N ASP A 676 2.20 -1.47 0.86
CA ASP A 676 1.31 -2.57 0.44
C ASP A 676 1.74 -3.89 1.09
N VAL A 677 0.94 -4.32 2.07
CA VAL A 677 1.11 -5.56 2.85
C VAL A 677 0.88 -6.81 1.99
N HIS A 678 -0.07 -6.78 1.04
CA HIS A 678 -0.33 -7.92 0.14
C HIS A 678 0.83 -8.12 -0.84
N ALA A 679 1.37 -7.04 -1.42
CA ALA A 679 2.55 -7.11 -2.27
C ALA A 679 3.79 -7.62 -1.51
N MET A 680 3.94 -7.23 -0.24
CA MET A 680 4.98 -7.76 0.65
C MET A 680 4.78 -9.27 0.91
N ALA A 681 3.57 -9.70 1.29
CA ALA A 681 3.24 -11.10 1.55
C ALA A 681 3.50 -12.00 0.34
N HIS A 682 3.06 -11.58 -0.86
CA HIS A 682 3.24 -12.33 -2.10
C HIS A 682 4.68 -12.39 -2.60
N THR A 683 5.54 -11.43 -2.23
CA THR A 683 6.91 -11.32 -2.77
C THR A 683 7.98 -11.83 -1.80
N PHE A 684 7.85 -11.51 -0.51
CA PHE A 684 8.83 -11.81 0.53
C PHE A 684 8.32 -12.78 1.60
N GLY A 685 7.02 -13.09 1.61
CA GLY A 685 6.37 -14.01 2.54
C GLY A 685 5.66 -13.32 3.70
N ILE A 686 4.81 -14.08 4.40
CA ILE A 686 3.91 -13.56 5.44
C ILE A 686 4.66 -12.93 6.64
N GLU A 687 5.82 -13.48 7.00
CA GLU A 687 6.74 -12.95 8.02
C GLU A 687 7.24 -11.52 7.71
N ALA A 688 7.45 -11.21 6.43
CA ALA A 688 7.80 -9.85 6.02
C ALA A 688 6.58 -8.92 6.10
N ALA A 689 5.40 -9.42 5.74
CA ALA A 689 4.14 -8.69 5.83
C ALA A 689 3.75 -8.36 7.28
N CYS A 690 3.86 -9.29 8.23
CA CYS A 690 3.63 -9.02 9.66
C CYS A 690 4.54 -7.88 10.19
N ARG A 691 5.84 -7.89 9.83
CA ARG A 691 6.76 -6.80 10.21
C ARG A 691 6.41 -5.45 9.57
N VAL A 692 5.90 -5.45 8.34
CA VAL A 692 5.36 -4.24 7.69
C VAL A 692 4.08 -3.78 8.38
N LEU A 693 3.17 -4.67 8.78
CA LEU A 693 1.96 -4.32 9.53
C LEU A 693 2.27 -3.59 10.83
N VAL A 694 3.14 -4.16 11.67
CA VAL A 694 3.57 -3.52 12.92
C VAL A 694 4.17 -2.14 12.63
N LYS A 695 5.00 -2.02 11.59
CA LYS A 695 5.60 -0.73 11.22
C LYS A 695 4.57 0.29 10.72
N GLU A 696 3.68 -0.08 9.80
CA GLU A 696 2.64 0.81 9.26
C GLU A 696 1.70 1.32 10.37
N ILE A 697 1.26 0.45 11.28
CA ILE A 697 0.42 0.85 12.41
C ILE A 697 1.21 1.78 13.36
N THR A 698 2.48 1.47 13.62
CA THR A 698 3.36 2.34 14.43
C THR A 698 3.56 3.71 13.77
N ASP A 699 3.78 3.77 12.46
CA ASP A 699 3.98 5.00 11.71
C ASP A 699 2.70 5.86 11.69
N VAL A 700 1.51 5.23 11.62
CA VAL A 700 0.21 5.92 11.74
C VAL A 700 0.04 6.60 13.11
N PHE A 701 0.40 5.94 14.22
CA PHE A 701 0.31 6.54 15.56
C PHE A 701 1.40 7.59 15.83
N ASN A 702 2.62 7.37 15.32
CA ASN A 702 3.77 8.26 15.48
C ASN A 702 3.50 9.69 14.98
N VAL A 703 2.72 9.85 13.90
CA VAL A 703 2.35 11.17 13.35
C VAL A 703 1.63 12.03 14.37
N TYR A 704 0.84 11.41 15.27
CA TYR A 704 0.09 12.10 16.32
C TYR A 704 0.85 12.16 17.66
N GLY A 705 2.10 11.69 17.71
CA GLY A 705 2.87 11.58 18.96
C GLY A 705 2.38 10.51 19.93
N ILE A 706 1.47 9.62 19.50
CA ILE A 706 0.88 8.57 20.33
C ILE A 706 1.85 7.38 20.38
N ALA A 707 2.33 7.04 21.57
CA ALA A 707 3.22 5.90 21.78
C ALA A 707 2.43 4.65 22.22
N VAL A 708 2.11 3.77 21.27
CA VAL A 708 1.54 2.44 21.56
C VAL A 708 2.68 1.42 21.76
N ASP A 709 2.58 0.55 22.77
CA ASP A 709 3.60 -0.47 23.03
C ASP A 709 3.63 -1.54 21.92
N ARG A 710 4.84 -1.92 21.49
CA ARG A 710 5.04 -2.90 20.39
C ARG A 710 4.37 -4.24 20.67
N ARG A 711 4.22 -4.67 21.92
CA ARG A 711 3.66 -6.00 22.25
C ARG A 711 2.21 -6.12 21.75
N HIS A 712 1.37 -5.11 22.00
CA HIS A 712 0.02 -5.04 21.47
C HIS A 712 0.00 -5.07 19.93
N LEU A 713 0.84 -4.25 19.29
CA LEU A 713 0.93 -4.20 17.83
C LEU A 713 1.39 -5.53 17.22
N SER A 714 2.32 -6.24 17.88
CA SER A 714 2.78 -7.55 17.44
C SER A 714 1.71 -8.63 17.55
N LEU A 715 0.97 -8.67 18.68
CA LEU A 715 -0.13 -9.63 18.86
C LEU A 715 -1.21 -9.46 17.79
N ILE A 716 -1.50 -8.20 17.44
CA ILE A 716 -2.48 -7.86 16.40
C ILE A 716 -1.97 -8.26 15.01
N ALA A 717 -0.71 -7.97 14.67
CA ALA A 717 -0.15 -8.36 13.38
C ALA A 717 -0.03 -9.90 13.23
N ASP A 718 0.32 -10.62 14.29
CA ASP A 718 0.36 -12.09 14.30
C ASP A 718 -1.05 -12.68 14.18
N TYR A 719 -2.06 -12.14 14.89
CA TYR A 719 -3.46 -12.54 14.69
C TYR A 719 -4.00 -12.23 13.29
N MET A 720 -3.55 -11.14 12.65
CA MET A 720 -3.90 -10.87 11.25
C MET A 720 -3.19 -11.81 10.25
N THR A 721 -2.22 -12.62 10.68
CA THR A 721 -1.36 -13.40 9.78
C THR A 721 -1.16 -14.89 10.14
N TYR A 722 -1.74 -15.40 11.23
CA TYR A 722 -1.53 -16.77 11.74
C TYR A 722 -1.84 -17.88 10.71
N ASP A 723 -2.80 -17.65 9.81
CA ASP A 723 -3.24 -18.59 8.76
C ASP A 723 -2.39 -18.49 7.47
N GLY A 724 -1.21 -17.85 7.55
CA GLY A 724 -0.33 -17.59 6.39
C GLY A 724 -0.87 -16.56 5.39
N HIS A 725 -2.03 -15.98 5.66
CA HIS A 725 -2.73 -15.00 4.84
C HIS A 725 -3.06 -13.76 5.68
N TYR A 726 -3.07 -12.60 5.04
CA TYR A 726 -3.43 -11.33 5.68
C TYR A 726 -4.96 -11.21 5.82
N LYS A 727 -5.48 -11.40 7.03
CA LYS A 727 -6.91 -11.38 7.38
C LYS A 727 -7.35 -10.02 7.97
N PRO A 728 -8.46 -9.42 7.51
CA PRO A 728 -9.04 -8.23 8.13
C PRO A 728 -9.83 -8.53 9.41
N PHE A 729 -9.95 -7.51 10.28
CA PHE A 729 -10.93 -7.43 11.37
C PHE A 729 -12.32 -7.06 10.84
N SER A 730 -12.93 -7.95 10.07
CA SER A 730 -14.28 -7.80 9.53
C SER A 730 -15.02 -9.14 9.52
N ARG A 731 -16.30 -9.13 9.15
CA ARG A 731 -17.12 -10.33 8.99
C ARG A 731 -16.41 -11.43 8.17
N MET A 732 -15.69 -11.06 7.11
CA MET A 732 -14.93 -12.01 6.28
C MET A 732 -13.76 -12.68 7.01
N GLY A 733 -13.10 -11.98 7.95
CA GLY A 733 -12.07 -12.56 8.80
C GLY A 733 -12.67 -13.52 9.83
N LEU A 734 -13.72 -13.06 10.51
CA LEU A 734 -14.41 -13.82 11.56
C LEU A 734 -15.10 -15.09 11.04
N GLU A 735 -15.45 -15.18 9.75
CA GLU A 735 -16.00 -16.42 9.16
C GLU A 735 -15.11 -17.66 9.37
N THR A 736 -13.80 -17.48 9.51
CA THR A 736 -12.85 -18.58 9.76
C THR A 736 -12.76 -19.02 11.23
N ASN A 737 -13.32 -18.25 12.17
CA ASN A 737 -13.33 -18.61 13.59
C ASN A 737 -14.32 -19.79 13.82
N PRO A 738 -13.98 -20.80 14.64
CA PRO A 738 -14.86 -21.95 14.88
C PRO A 738 -16.16 -21.59 15.60
N SER A 739 -16.17 -20.66 16.57
CA SER A 739 -17.35 -20.36 17.39
C SER A 739 -18.46 -19.69 16.57
N THR A 740 -19.52 -20.45 16.30
CA THR A 740 -20.75 -19.97 15.64
C THR A 740 -21.46 -18.91 16.47
N ILE A 741 -21.50 -19.04 17.80
CA ILE A 741 -22.16 -18.04 18.64
C ILE A 741 -21.38 -16.72 18.63
N GLN A 742 -20.04 -16.74 18.66
CA GLN A 742 -19.23 -15.54 18.50
C GLN A 742 -19.55 -14.83 17.17
N LYS A 743 -19.59 -15.58 16.05
CA LYS A 743 -20.01 -15.06 14.73
C LYS A 743 -21.42 -14.46 14.75
N MET A 744 -22.39 -15.09 15.40
CA MET A 744 -23.76 -14.57 15.55
C MET A 744 -23.84 -13.27 16.38
N THR A 745 -23.05 -13.14 17.44
CA THR A 745 -23.02 -11.94 18.29
C THR A 745 -22.26 -10.76 17.69
N PHE A 746 -21.56 -10.98 16.57
CA PHE A 746 -20.86 -9.92 15.86
C PHE A 746 -21.84 -9.12 14.99
N GLU A 747 -22.29 -9.70 13.87
CA GLU A 747 -23.13 -9.07 12.84
C GLU A 747 -23.96 -10.14 12.08
N SER A 748 -25.10 -9.74 11.50
CA SER A 748 -25.96 -10.58 10.64
C SER A 748 -26.34 -11.96 11.24
N CYS A 749 -26.75 -11.98 12.51
CA CYS A 749 -27.08 -13.18 13.29
C CYS A 749 -27.89 -14.24 12.52
N MET A 750 -29.00 -13.87 11.88
CA MET A 750 -29.87 -14.80 11.13
C MET A 750 -29.16 -15.48 9.95
N SER A 751 -28.26 -14.78 9.26
CA SER A 751 -27.47 -15.33 8.16
C SER A 751 -26.49 -16.42 8.66
N VAL A 752 -25.80 -16.15 9.76
CA VAL A 752 -24.89 -17.09 10.41
C VAL A 752 -25.66 -18.30 10.95
N LEU A 753 -26.78 -18.08 11.64
CA LEU A 753 -27.63 -19.14 12.19
C LEU A 753 -28.20 -20.05 11.09
N ARG A 754 -28.63 -19.50 9.96
CA ARG A 754 -29.06 -20.28 8.79
C ARG A 754 -27.92 -21.12 8.21
N LYS A 755 -26.71 -20.56 8.09
CA LYS A 755 -25.53 -21.30 7.60
C LYS A 755 -25.15 -22.44 8.55
N ALA A 756 -25.14 -22.16 9.85
CA ALA A 756 -24.84 -23.12 10.91
C ALA A 756 -25.85 -24.27 10.99
N THR A 757 -27.16 -23.98 10.93
CA THR A 757 -28.22 -25.00 10.97
C THR A 757 -28.23 -25.89 9.72
N LEU A 758 -27.98 -25.31 8.53
CA LEU A 758 -27.83 -26.08 7.29
C LEU A 758 -26.58 -26.98 7.28
N GLN A 759 -25.52 -26.58 7.97
CA GLN A 759 -24.26 -27.33 8.08
C GLN A 759 -24.21 -28.29 9.29
N GLY A 760 -25.14 -28.16 10.24
CA GLY A 760 -25.12 -28.95 11.49
C GLY A 760 -23.94 -28.62 12.41
N THR A 761 -23.40 -27.39 12.38
CA THR A 761 -22.22 -27.01 13.18
C THR A 761 -22.52 -27.01 14.67
N GLN A 762 -21.62 -27.57 15.47
CA GLN A 762 -21.63 -27.46 16.93
C GLN A 762 -20.70 -26.33 17.39
N ASP A 763 -20.97 -25.75 18.56
CA ASP A 763 -20.13 -24.73 19.20
C ASP A 763 -19.64 -25.27 20.55
N ASP A 764 -18.33 -25.28 20.77
CA ASP A 764 -17.69 -25.87 21.96
C ASP A 764 -17.82 -25.01 23.22
N LEU A 765 -18.46 -23.84 23.13
CA LEU A 765 -18.70 -22.91 24.24
C LEU A 765 -17.41 -22.47 24.94
N GLN A 766 -16.32 -22.30 24.19
CA GLN A 766 -15.04 -21.81 24.71
C GLN A 766 -14.87 -20.30 24.54
N SER A 767 -15.44 -19.70 23.49
CA SER A 767 -15.36 -18.25 23.28
C SER A 767 -16.09 -17.49 24.40
N PRO A 768 -15.58 -16.31 24.84
CA PRO A 768 -16.24 -15.50 25.84
C PRO A 768 -17.69 -15.16 25.45
N SER A 769 -17.93 -14.80 24.18
CA SER A 769 -19.29 -14.60 23.65
C SER A 769 -20.22 -15.79 23.87
N ALA A 770 -19.80 -17.00 23.49
CA ALA A 770 -20.63 -18.20 23.63
C ALA A 770 -20.95 -18.51 25.10
N ARG A 771 -19.98 -18.32 26.00
CA ARG A 771 -20.15 -18.51 27.44
C ARG A 771 -21.11 -17.49 28.04
N LEU A 772 -20.97 -16.21 27.70
CA LEU A 772 -21.83 -15.13 28.19
C LEU A 772 -23.29 -15.31 27.73
N VAL A 773 -23.52 -15.70 26.46
CA VAL A 773 -24.88 -15.96 25.91
C VAL A 773 -25.61 -17.05 26.69
N LEU A 774 -24.89 -18.05 27.22
CA LEU A 774 -25.46 -19.15 28.01
C LEU A 774 -25.30 -19.00 29.53
N GLY A 775 -24.85 -17.84 30.01
CA GLY A 775 -24.66 -17.58 31.44
C GLY A 775 -23.57 -18.44 32.11
N ARG A 776 -22.58 -18.94 31.35
CA ARG A 776 -21.42 -19.70 31.86
C ARG A 776 -20.27 -18.76 32.22
N VAL A 777 -19.46 -19.17 33.21
CA VAL A 777 -18.22 -18.48 33.59
C VAL A 777 -17.22 -18.52 32.42
N VAL A 778 -16.65 -17.36 32.08
CA VAL A 778 -15.65 -17.21 31.01
C VAL A 778 -14.31 -17.85 31.42
N SER A 779 -13.67 -18.60 30.52
CA SER A 779 -12.38 -19.29 30.76
C SER A 779 -11.15 -18.38 30.71
N GLY A 780 -11.24 -17.16 31.24
CA GLY A 780 -10.17 -16.17 31.29
C GLY A 780 -10.06 -15.53 32.67
N GLY A 781 -8.92 -14.91 32.96
CA GLY A 781 -8.60 -14.34 34.27
C GLY A 781 -8.81 -15.37 35.39
N THR A 782 -9.64 -15.02 36.38
CA THR A 782 -9.99 -15.88 37.52
C THR A 782 -10.79 -17.13 37.16
N GLY A 783 -11.37 -17.21 35.96
CA GLY A 783 -12.10 -18.38 35.46
C GLY A 783 -11.25 -19.39 34.68
N CYS A 784 -9.92 -19.23 34.63
CA CYS A 784 -9.04 -20.14 33.89
C CYS A 784 -8.62 -21.41 34.67
N PHE A 785 -9.00 -21.52 35.95
CA PHE A 785 -8.75 -22.68 36.81
C PHE A 785 -9.94 -22.97 37.74
N ASP A 786 -10.09 -24.24 38.13
CA ASP A 786 -11.04 -24.66 39.15
C ASP A 786 -10.40 -24.69 40.54
N VAL A 787 -11.14 -24.25 41.56
CA VAL A 787 -10.72 -24.34 42.96
C VAL A 787 -11.31 -25.60 43.60
N LEU A 788 -10.45 -26.55 43.95
CA LEU A 788 -10.82 -27.75 44.70
C LEU A 788 -10.44 -27.58 46.17
N SER A 789 -11.41 -27.74 47.07
CA SER A 789 -11.14 -27.76 48.51
C SER A 789 -10.47 -29.09 48.90
N SER A 790 -9.29 -29.01 49.53
CA SER A 790 -8.63 -30.19 50.10
C SER A 790 -9.39 -30.66 51.35
N MET A 791 -10.14 -31.75 51.23
CA MET A 791 -10.85 -32.38 52.36
C MET A 791 -9.95 -33.29 53.22
N PHE A 792 -8.74 -32.83 53.54
CA PHE A 792 -7.74 -33.53 54.36
C PHE A 792 -7.05 -32.56 55.31
#